data_AF-A0A1Y3WQ65-F1
#
_entry.id   AF-A0A1Y3WQ65-F1
#
_cell.length_a   1.000
_cell.length_b   1.000
_cell.length_c   1.000
_cell.angle_alpha   90.00
_cell.angle_beta   90.00
_cell.angle_gamma   90.00
#
_symmetry.space_group_name_H-M   'P 1'
#
loop_
_entity.id
_entity.type
_entity.pdbx_description
1 polymer ?
#
loop_
_entity_poly.entity_id
_entity_poly.type
_entity_poly.pdbx_seq_one_letter_code
_entity_poly.pdbx_strand_id
1 'polypeptide(L)'
;MRNVFLLCCLLAAVACTKDSLEQSSASGARIVGSPAPEYALQGVLSVQLTAEMAQAVARAQGEAAATRGAAPTRSGVESIDNLLAEIGADRFRRVVDYNPDWEPIYDRTGMNRWYRISFDREADLAQIGQRFAGLEGISVVEYEVHPRHIRPMCTGPAVPAHAGLLPERAETRATQLMNDPLLAGQWHFENNGADQYFSTPRAGADIDLVDAWNLCTGSEEIIVAVIDEPVQTTHPDLKANIWSNPSNPDEHGYNFWDNKAELDWRTATWEDGQWVYADHGTHVAGVIAAVNNNSRGVCGIAGGRSGRGGVKIMSCQIMGYSDGDDSNNPIVKAFEYAWTHGALIAQNSWGYDFSDASPSEAASAWKRSYGIIRTAIDTFITGAGSQNANSPLNGGLVIFAAGNDGDRIGDVETYPASYSPVIAVGAMDWAFRPAYYTDYGTWVDITAPGGDYGTAKSQGEYYVDGEVLSTILCDDGMNFQDKRKEDALYGYGFMQGTSMACPHVSGVAALGLSYAAQLGRKYSVEEFKAMLLSSVYGIDDYFTGTKEGITVPSLTAYRGKMGGGCVDALKLLLAVRGTPAIWVPTGQTTEIDFAPFFGGDRSAVELQSASLESPEQLGLTVKQLAITGSRISFRCPKPGVSVLCIRAMAGDTSLTREFALVSRAGLAGNGGWL
;
A
#
# COMPACT_ATOMS: atom_id res chain seq x y z
N MET A 1 63.60 -28.03 -31.55
CA MET A 1 63.20 -26.88 -32.40
C MET A 1 61.76 -27.14 -32.82
N ARG A 2 60.80 -26.44 -32.20
CA ARG A 2 59.96 -25.38 -32.83
C ARG A 2 59.24 -25.90 -34.10
N ASN A 3 57.93 -25.76 -34.31
CA ASN A 3 56.93 -24.93 -33.67
C ASN A 3 55.56 -25.22 -34.34
N VAL A 4 54.48 -25.07 -33.57
CA VAL A 4 53.21 -24.40 -33.92
C VAL A 4 52.40 -24.99 -35.09
N PHE A 5 51.35 -25.75 -34.75
CA PHE A 5 49.94 -25.46 -35.07
C PHE A 5 49.08 -26.58 -34.45
N LEU A 6 47.85 -26.26 -34.02
CA LEU A 6 46.87 -27.10 -33.31
C LEU A 6 46.95 -27.09 -31.77
N LEU A 7 46.78 -25.89 -31.21
CA LEU A 7 46.23 -25.71 -29.86
C LEU A 7 45.18 -24.58 -29.91
N CYS A 8 43.97 -24.91 -30.36
CA CYS A 8 42.74 -24.10 -30.23
C CYS A 8 41.60 -24.94 -30.84
N CYS A 9 40.83 -25.65 -30.01
CA CYS A 9 39.45 -26.11 -30.30
C CYS A 9 38.84 -27.07 -29.25
N LEU A 10 39.43 -27.27 -28.07
CA LEU A 10 38.89 -28.25 -27.09
C LEU A 10 38.80 -27.75 -25.64
N LEU A 11 38.67 -26.44 -25.45
CA LEU A 11 38.34 -25.81 -24.17
C LEU A 11 37.30 -24.69 -24.41
N ALA A 12 36.07 -25.09 -24.74
CA ALA A 12 34.90 -24.20 -24.75
C ALA A 12 33.61 -25.05 -24.76
N ALA A 13 33.28 -25.66 -23.62
CA ALA A 13 31.95 -26.23 -23.39
C ALA A 13 31.58 -26.28 -21.89
N VAL A 14 32.10 -25.32 -21.10
CA VAL A 14 31.63 -25.05 -19.73
C VAL A 14 31.43 -23.54 -19.61
N ALA A 15 30.34 -23.05 -20.18
CA ALA A 15 29.76 -21.74 -19.91
C ALA A 15 28.35 -21.72 -20.50
N CYS A 16 27.40 -21.18 -19.74
CA CYS A 16 26.00 -20.92 -20.10
C CYS A 16 25.04 -22.13 -20.07
N THR A 17 24.61 -22.52 -18.88
CA THR A 17 23.21 -22.93 -18.68
C THR A 17 22.48 -21.78 -18.01
N LYS A 18 22.02 -20.82 -18.82
CA LYS A 18 20.88 -19.97 -18.46
C LYS A 18 19.59 -20.74 -18.78
N ASP A 19 18.58 -20.46 -17.96
CA ASP A 19 17.16 -20.78 -18.11
C ASP A 19 16.70 -22.21 -17.77
N SER A 20 16.48 -22.44 -16.47
CA SER A 20 15.45 -23.38 -16.00
C SER A 20 14.06 -22.74 -16.17
N LEU A 21 13.48 -23.03 -17.33
CA LEU A 21 12.04 -23.03 -17.58
C LEU A 21 11.31 -23.82 -16.48
N GLU A 22 10.05 -23.45 -16.18
CA GLU A 22 9.15 -24.18 -15.28
C GLU A 22 9.29 -25.70 -15.45
N GLN A 23 9.92 -26.37 -14.49
CA GLN A 23 10.01 -27.83 -14.51
C GLN A 23 8.75 -28.38 -13.87
N SER A 24 7.81 -28.83 -14.70
CA SER A 24 6.79 -29.77 -14.26
C SER A 24 7.49 -31.09 -13.90
N SER A 25 7.30 -31.58 -12.67
CA SER A 25 7.80 -32.91 -12.29
C SER A 25 7.04 -34.02 -13.02
N ALA A 26 7.53 -35.26 -12.95
CA ALA A 26 6.84 -36.43 -13.51
C ALA A 26 5.43 -36.66 -12.91
N SER A 27 5.13 -36.12 -11.73
CA SER A 27 3.79 -36.16 -11.10
C SER A 27 2.93 -34.93 -11.43
N GLY A 28 3.49 -33.91 -12.10
CA GLY A 28 2.80 -32.67 -12.46
C GLY A 28 2.88 -31.54 -11.43
N ALA A 29 3.63 -31.71 -10.33
CA ALA A 29 3.84 -30.65 -9.34
C ALA A 29 4.67 -29.51 -9.92
N ARG A 30 4.32 -28.26 -9.55
CA ARG A 30 5.06 -27.06 -9.93
C ARG A 30 6.11 -26.73 -8.86
N ILE A 31 7.35 -26.48 -9.28
CA ILE A 31 8.41 -25.99 -8.39
C ILE A 31 8.55 -24.47 -8.55
N VAL A 32 8.62 -23.77 -7.42
CA VAL A 32 8.53 -22.30 -7.29
C VAL A 32 9.70 -21.82 -6.44
N GLY A 33 10.25 -20.65 -6.76
CA GLY A 33 11.42 -20.05 -6.10
C GLY A 33 12.75 -20.55 -6.66
N SER A 34 13.84 -20.06 -6.06
CA SER A 34 15.21 -20.51 -6.32
C SER A 34 15.72 -21.26 -5.09
N PRO A 35 16.34 -22.44 -5.24
CA PRO A 35 16.95 -23.15 -4.11
C PRO A 35 18.32 -22.58 -3.71
N ALA A 36 18.82 -21.58 -4.45
CA ALA A 36 20.17 -21.07 -4.27
C ALA A 36 20.32 -20.38 -2.89
N PRO A 37 21.40 -20.65 -2.12
CA PRO A 37 21.57 -20.14 -0.75
C PRO A 37 21.56 -18.63 -0.62
N GLU A 38 21.88 -17.92 -1.70
CA GLU A 38 21.77 -16.48 -1.75
C GLU A 38 20.32 -16.02 -1.60
N TYR A 39 19.32 -16.71 -2.19
CA TYR A 39 17.91 -16.30 -2.23
C TYR A 39 17.01 -17.06 -1.25
N ALA A 40 17.23 -18.36 -1.09
CA ALA A 40 16.34 -19.26 -0.35
C ALA A 40 16.76 -19.43 1.11
N LEU A 41 15.76 -19.55 1.98
CA LEU A 41 15.96 -19.95 3.37
C LEU A 41 16.37 -21.43 3.45
N GLN A 42 17.61 -21.71 3.86
CA GLN A 42 18.14 -23.08 3.92
C GLN A 42 17.54 -23.88 5.09
N GLY A 43 17.37 -25.18 4.90
CA GLY A 43 16.75 -26.09 5.88
C GLY A 43 15.22 -26.01 5.95
N VAL A 44 14.58 -25.28 5.04
CA VAL A 44 13.13 -25.10 5.01
C VAL A 44 12.58 -25.26 3.59
N LEU A 45 11.41 -25.88 3.47
CA LEU A 45 10.64 -25.97 2.25
C LEU A 45 9.13 -25.84 2.54
N SER A 46 8.40 -25.13 1.68
CA SER A 46 6.94 -25.11 1.71
C SER A 46 6.37 -25.99 0.61
N VAL A 47 5.32 -26.75 0.90
CA VAL A 47 4.60 -27.57 -0.08
C VAL A 47 3.10 -27.30 -0.02
N GLN A 48 2.46 -27.25 -1.17
CA GLN A 48 1.00 -27.29 -1.28
C GLN A 48 0.57 -28.71 -1.63
N LEU A 49 -0.37 -29.23 -0.87
CA LEU A 49 -0.99 -30.53 -1.11
C LEU A 49 -2.21 -30.37 -2.04
N THR A 50 -2.55 -31.43 -2.77
CA THR A 50 -3.88 -31.53 -3.41
C THR A 50 -4.97 -31.54 -2.35
N ALA A 51 -6.23 -31.27 -2.73
CA ALA A 51 -7.34 -31.27 -1.78
C ALA A 51 -7.50 -32.64 -1.10
N GLU A 52 -7.37 -33.72 -1.86
CA GLU A 52 -7.50 -35.09 -1.38
C GLU A 52 -6.37 -35.45 -0.41
N MET A 53 -5.14 -35.05 -0.74
CA MET A 53 -3.98 -35.31 0.11
C MET A 53 -4.03 -34.48 1.40
N ALA A 54 -4.42 -33.20 1.32
CA ALA A 54 -4.61 -32.35 2.50
C ALA A 54 -5.66 -32.93 3.47
N GLN A 55 -6.77 -33.48 2.95
CA GLN A 55 -7.77 -34.15 3.77
C GLN A 55 -7.24 -35.44 4.42
N ALA A 56 -6.43 -36.21 3.69
CA ALA A 56 -5.80 -37.42 4.25
C ALA A 56 -4.85 -37.07 5.40
N VAL A 57 -3.99 -36.06 5.20
CA VAL A 57 -3.08 -35.54 6.23
C VAL A 57 -3.85 -35.00 7.43
N ALA A 58 -4.87 -34.15 7.22
CA ALA A 58 -5.65 -33.58 8.30
C ALA A 58 -6.34 -34.65 9.16
N ARG A 59 -6.90 -35.71 8.53
CA ARG A 59 -7.48 -36.86 9.26
C ARG A 59 -6.43 -37.57 10.11
N ALA A 60 -5.30 -37.93 9.50
CA ALA A 60 -4.24 -38.66 10.21
C ALA A 60 -3.63 -37.84 11.37
N GLN A 61 -3.43 -36.54 11.16
CA GLN A 61 -2.94 -35.62 12.18
C GLN A 61 -3.95 -35.42 13.32
N GLY A 62 -5.24 -35.34 13.01
CA GLY A 62 -6.30 -35.28 14.02
C GLY A 62 -6.37 -36.53 14.91
N GLU A 63 -6.28 -37.72 14.32
CA GLU A 63 -6.21 -39.00 15.04
C GLU A 63 -4.96 -39.10 15.93
N ALA A 64 -3.80 -38.66 15.42
CA ALA A 64 -2.55 -38.64 16.17
C ALA A 64 -2.59 -37.65 17.34
N ALA A 65 -3.15 -36.45 17.16
CA ALA A 65 -3.28 -35.45 18.21
C ALA A 65 -4.20 -35.95 19.35
N ALA A 66 -5.33 -36.58 19.01
CA ALA A 66 -6.26 -37.18 19.97
C ALA A 66 -5.62 -38.30 20.82
N THR A 67 -4.60 -38.98 20.30
CA THR A 67 -3.94 -40.11 20.97
C THR A 67 -2.65 -39.75 21.71
N ARG A 68 -1.94 -38.68 21.29
CA ARG A 68 -0.60 -38.34 21.81
C ARG A 68 -0.51 -37.01 22.55
N GLY A 69 -1.55 -36.16 22.51
CA GLY A 69 -1.62 -34.89 23.25
C GLY A 69 -0.58 -33.83 22.83
N ALA A 70 0.13 -34.04 21.72
CA ALA A 70 1.13 -33.14 21.16
C ALA A 70 0.87 -32.91 19.67
N ALA A 71 1.26 -31.73 19.16
CA ALA A 71 1.11 -31.39 17.75
C ALA A 71 1.89 -32.38 16.86
N PRO A 72 1.26 -32.96 15.82
CA PRO A 72 1.92 -33.92 14.95
C PRO A 72 3.08 -33.26 14.20
N THR A 73 4.24 -33.92 14.19
CA THR A 73 5.46 -33.51 13.46
C THR A 73 5.61 -34.24 12.13
N ARG A 74 4.62 -35.05 11.76
CA ARG A 74 4.57 -35.92 10.60
C ARG A 74 3.22 -35.77 9.92
N SER A 75 3.16 -36.18 8.65
CA SER A 75 1.95 -36.09 7.85
C SER A 75 0.94 -37.19 8.19
N GLY A 76 1.42 -38.36 8.66
CA GLY A 76 0.61 -39.56 8.84
C GLY A 76 0.30 -40.31 7.54
N VAL A 77 0.86 -39.86 6.42
CA VAL A 77 0.76 -40.50 5.10
C VAL A 77 2.11 -41.15 4.78
N GLU A 78 2.10 -42.45 4.52
CA GLU A 78 3.32 -43.26 4.38
C GLU A 78 4.32 -42.71 3.35
N SER A 79 3.85 -42.29 2.17
CA SER A 79 4.73 -41.78 1.12
C SER A 79 5.47 -40.48 1.52
N ILE A 80 4.78 -39.57 2.20
CA ILE A 80 5.35 -38.32 2.70
C ILE A 80 6.25 -38.62 3.91
N ASP A 81 5.78 -39.43 4.86
CA ASP A 81 6.52 -39.74 6.09
C ASP A 81 7.81 -40.51 5.83
N ASN A 82 7.84 -41.38 4.81
CA ASN A 82 9.08 -42.04 4.37
C ASN A 82 10.10 -41.01 3.87
N LEU A 83 9.69 -40.06 3.02
CA LEU A 83 10.59 -39.00 2.55
C LEU A 83 11.06 -38.10 3.70
N LEU A 84 10.15 -37.72 4.61
CA LEU A 84 10.49 -36.94 5.81
C LEU A 84 11.53 -37.66 6.67
N ALA A 85 11.41 -38.98 6.85
CA ALA A 85 12.39 -39.76 7.59
C ALA A 85 13.74 -39.83 6.86
N GLU A 86 13.74 -40.02 5.54
CA GLU A 86 14.95 -40.12 4.73
C GLU A 86 15.77 -38.81 4.70
N ILE A 87 15.12 -37.65 4.68
CA ILE A 87 15.79 -36.34 4.71
C ILE A 87 16.10 -35.85 6.13
N GLY A 88 15.72 -36.63 7.16
CA GLY A 88 15.89 -36.22 8.56
C GLY A 88 15.04 -35.02 8.95
N ALA A 89 13.85 -34.83 8.35
CA ALA A 89 12.97 -33.72 8.68
C ALA A 89 12.51 -33.76 10.13
N ASP A 90 12.61 -32.63 10.82
CA ASP A 90 12.22 -32.51 12.22
C ASP A 90 10.74 -32.13 12.37
N ARG A 91 10.18 -31.39 11.40
CA ARG A 91 8.80 -30.89 11.42
C ARG A 91 8.15 -30.91 10.04
N PHE A 92 6.88 -31.31 10.04
CA PHE A 92 5.93 -31.13 8.94
C PHE A 92 4.67 -30.50 9.54
N ARG A 93 4.40 -29.22 9.24
CA ARG A 93 3.35 -28.46 9.91
C ARG A 93 2.54 -27.65 8.91
N ARG A 94 1.23 -27.59 9.12
CA ARG A 94 0.37 -26.68 8.36
C ARG A 94 0.80 -25.23 8.60
N VAL A 95 0.81 -24.41 7.55
CA VAL A 95 1.32 -23.03 7.66
C VAL A 95 0.37 -22.15 8.47
N VAL A 96 -0.93 -22.24 8.23
CA VAL A 96 -1.97 -21.63 9.06
C VAL A 96 -2.47 -22.63 10.08
N ASP A 97 -2.74 -22.15 11.30
CA ASP A 97 -3.25 -23.00 12.35
C ASP A 97 -4.69 -23.42 12.06
N TYR A 98 -5.11 -24.58 12.58
CA TYR A 98 -6.50 -24.99 12.43
C TYR A 98 -7.40 -24.02 13.21
N ASN A 99 -8.32 -23.38 12.50
CA ASN A 99 -9.32 -22.52 13.12
C ASN A 99 -10.68 -22.77 12.47
N PRO A 100 -11.67 -23.34 13.20
CA PRO A 100 -12.96 -23.70 12.61
C PRO A 100 -13.73 -22.51 12.03
N ASP A 101 -13.50 -21.29 12.54
CA ASP A 101 -14.14 -20.08 12.03
C ASP A 101 -13.59 -19.69 10.65
N TRP A 102 -12.35 -20.08 10.33
CA TRP A 102 -11.66 -19.71 9.10
C TRP A 102 -11.47 -20.86 8.12
N GLU A 103 -11.67 -22.13 8.51
CA GLU A 103 -11.58 -23.27 7.59
C GLU A 103 -12.41 -23.10 6.31
N PRO A 104 -13.65 -22.58 6.31
CA PRO A 104 -14.39 -22.38 5.06
C PRO A 104 -13.70 -21.41 4.08
N ILE A 105 -13.01 -20.39 4.61
CA ILE A 105 -12.21 -19.46 3.81
C ILE A 105 -10.94 -20.18 3.34
N TYR A 106 -10.26 -20.89 4.22
CA TYR A 106 -9.02 -21.60 3.90
C TYR A 106 -9.22 -22.72 2.88
N ASP A 107 -10.34 -23.44 2.92
CA ASP A 107 -10.72 -24.44 1.90
C ASP A 107 -10.91 -23.78 0.54
N ARG A 108 -11.60 -22.63 0.51
CA ARG A 108 -11.89 -21.89 -0.73
C ARG A 108 -10.62 -21.33 -1.37
N THR A 109 -9.68 -20.81 -0.58
CA THR A 109 -8.42 -20.25 -1.10
C THR A 109 -7.32 -21.29 -1.22
N GLY A 110 -7.46 -22.44 -0.54
CA GLY A 110 -6.45 -23.49 -0.45
C GLY A 110 -5.35 -23.20 0.57
N MET A 111 -5.53 -22.24 1.47
CA MET A 111 -4.56 -21.87 2.50
C MET A 111 -4.26 -23.02 3.47
N ASN A 112 -5.29 -23.82 3.80
CA ASN A 112 -5.15 -24.98 4.66
C ASN A 112 -4.39 -26.16 4.05
N ARG A 113 -4.01 -26.06 2.77
CA ARG A 113 -3.26 -27.09 2.04
C ARG A 113 -1.77 -26.83 2.01
N TRP A 114 -1.31 -25.71 2.57
CA TRP A 114 0.10 -25.38 2.65
C TRP A 114 0.74 -25.91 3.93
N TYR A 115 1.87 -26.59 3.77
CA TYR A 115 2.65 -27.17 4.86
C TYR A 115 4.11 -26.75 4.73
N ARG A 116 4.71 -26.39 5.87
CA ARG A 116 6.11 -26.06 6.00
C ARG A 116 6.86 -27.26 6.58
N ILE A 117 8.01 -27.53 5.98
CA ILE A 117 8.88 -28.66 6.28
C ILE A 117 10.23 -28.11 6.71
N SER A 118 10.73 -28.57 7.84
CA SER A 118 12.04 -28.18 8.37
C SER A 118 12.95 -29.40 8.46
N PHE A 119 14.24 -29.20 8.15
CA PHE A 119 15.30 -30.21 8.10
C PHE A 119 16.67 -29.55 8.28
N ASP A 120 17.74 -30.34 8.23
CA ASP A 120 19.11 -29.84 8.37
C ASP A 120 19.43 -28.73 7.34
N ARG A 121 20.01 -27.61 7.81
CA ARG A 121 20.36 -26.46 6.97
C ARG A 121 21.43 -26.78 5.93
N GLU A 122 22.25 -27.81 6.18
CA GLU A 122 23.30 -28.25 5.25
C GLU A 122 22.80 -29.23 4.18
N ALA A 123 21.51 -29.60 4.20
CA ALA A 123 20.95 -30.52 3.23
C ALA A 123 20.77 -29.87 1.85
N ASP A 124 20.88 -30.66 0.78
CA ASP A 124 20.69 -30.19 -0.61
C ASP A 124 19.22 -29.83 -0.86
N LEU A 125 18.90 -28.55 -0.71
CA LEU A 125 17.56 -28.00 -0.86
C LEU A 125 16.97 -28.29 -2.25
N ALA A 126 17.77 -28.19 -3.31
CA ALA A 126 17.32 -28.41 -4.67
C ALA A 126 16.93 -29.88 -4.90
N GLN A 127 17.75 -30.81 -4.40
CA GLN A 127 17.44 -32.23 -4.45
C GLN A 127 16.18 -32.55 -3.65
N ILE A 128 16.05 -32.02 -2.43
CA ILE A 128 14.89 -32.24 -1.58
C ILE A 128 13.60 -31.75 -2.25
N GLY A 129 13.62 -30.53 -2.81
CA GLY A 129 12.46 -29.97 -3.50
C GLY A 129 12.02 -30.82 -4.69
N GLN A 130 12.94 -31.33 -5.50
CA GLN A 130 12.64 -32.25 -6.61
C GLN A 130 12.02 -33.56 -6.14
N ARG A 131 12.47 -34.09 -4.99
CA ARG A 131 11.92 -35.33 -4.42
C ARG A 131 10.50 -35.14 -3.92
N PHE A 132 10.20 -34.04 -3.24
CA PHE A 132 8.82 -33.70 -2.86
C PHE A 132 7.95 -33.49 -4.09
N ALA A 133 8.47 -32.78 -5.10
CA ALA A 133 7.74 -32.57 -6.35
C ALA A 133 7.44 -33.89 -7.07
N GLY A 134 8.16 -34.97 -6.82
CA GLY A 134 7.89 -36.30 -7.39
C GLY A 134 6.80 -37.10 -6.65
N LEU A 135 6.35 -36.67 -5.47
CA LEU A 135 5.32 -37.38 -4.72
C LEU A 135 3.92 -37.11 -5.29
N GLU A 136 3.08 -38.15 -5.30
CA GLU A 136 1.64 -38.00 -5.58
C GLU A 136 0.98 -37.18 -4.46
N GLY A 137 0.05 -36.29 -4.83
CA GLY A 137 -0.65 -35.44 -3.87
C GLY A 137 0.09 -34.14 -3.50
N ILE A 138 1.28 -33.88 -4.07
CA ILE A 138 1.94 -32.56 -4.02
C ILE A 138 1.57 -31.77 -5.28
N SER A 139 1.03 -30.57 -5.12
CA SER A 139 0.69 -29.67 -6.24
C SER A 139 1.75 -28.60 -6.46
N VAL A 140 2.35 -28.08 -5.38
CA VAL A 140 3.39 -27.05 -5.45
C VAL A 140 4.49 -27.38 -4.44
N VAL A 141 5.73 -27.13 -4.85
CA VAL A 141 6.90 -27.07 -3.97
C VAL A 141 7.48 -25.67 -4.09
N GLU A 142 7.71 -25.01 -2.96
CA GLU A 142 8.20 -23.64 -2.90
C GLU A 142 9.44 -23.54 -2.01
N TYR A 143 10.52 -23.06 -2.62
CA TYR A 143 11.71 -22.61 -1.90
C TYR A 143 11.40 -21.25 -1.30
N GLU A 144 11.30 -21.17 0.02
CA GLU A 144 10.94 -19.93 0.71
C GLU A 144 12.03 -18.88 0.51
N VAL A 145 11.65 -17.69 0.07
CA VAL A 145 12.55 -16.54 -0.02
C VAL A 145 13.02 -16.18 1.38
N HIS A 146 14.33 -16.02 1.55
CA HIS A 146 14.89 -15.60 2.83
C HIS A 146 14.35 -14.21 3.19
N PRO A 147 13.79 -14.01 4.41
CA PRO A 147 13.22 -12.73 4.82
C PRO A 147 14.16 -11.51 4.72
N ARG A 148 15.48 -11.70 4.74
CA ARG A 148 16.49 -10.64 4.54
C ARG A 148 16.41 -9.95 3.17
N HIS A 149 15.75 -10.56 2.19
CA HIS A 149 15.53 -9.95 0.87
C HIS A 149 14.31 -9.06 0.83
N ILE A 150 13.50 -9.06 1.87
CA ILE A 150 12.41 -8.11 2.02
C ILE A 150 13.06 -6.78 2.41
N ARG A 151 12.70 -5.71 1.70
CA ARG A 151 13.15 -4.36 2.03
C ARG A 151 12.00 -3.36 1.99
N PRO A 152 12.08 -2.29 2.79
CA PRO A 152 11.27 -1.11 2.58
C PRO A 152 11.47 -0.54 1.18
N MET A 153 10.39 -0.10 0.52
CA MET A 153 10.46 0.61 -0.77
C MET A 153 10.61 2.12 -0.58
N CYS A 154 11.65 2.52 0.16
CA CYS A 154 12.07 3.92 0.34
C CYS A 154 13.46 4.18 -0.27
N THR A 155 13.88 5.45 -0.35
CA THR A 155 15.24 5.81 -0.77
C THR A 155 15.97 6.58 0.34
N GLY A 156 17.03 5.97 0.87
CA GLY A 156 17.79 6.52 2.01
C GLY A 156 17.10 6.35 3.37
N PRO A 157 17.79 6.69 4.47
CA PRO A 157 17.20 6.70 5.81
C PRO A 157 16.25 7.89 5.98
N ALA A 158 15.42 7.85 7.03
CA ALA A 158 14.62 9.01 7.41
C ALA A 158 15.50 10.23 7.72
N VAL A 159 15.06 11.40 7.26
CA VAL A 159 15.71 12.68 7.56
C VAL A 159 14.94 13.35 8.70
N PRO A 160 15.50 13.45 9.93
CA PRO A 160 14.81 14.10 11.03
C PRO A 160 14.46 15.55 10.72
N ALA A 161 13.22 15.94 11.03
CA ALA A 161 12.79 17.31 10.89
C ALA A 161 13.55 18.18 11.91
N HIS A 162 13.93 19.38 11.48
CA HIS A 162 14.51 20.39 12.37
C HIS A 162 14.02 21.78 11.97
N ALA A 163 14.04 22.73 12.91
CA ALA A 163 13.47 24.07 12.70
C ALA A 163 14.06 24.84 11.49
N GLY A 164 15.29 24.50 11.09
CA GLY A 164 15.95 25.06 9.91
C GLY A 164 15.43 24.53 8.56
N LEU A 165 14.76 23.36 8.54
CA LEU A 165 14.15 22.76 7.34
C LEU A 165 12.70 23.21 7.17
N LEU A 166 12.01 23.50 8.28
CA LEU A 166 10.60 23.87 8.31
C LEU A 166 10.46 25.34 8.77
N PRO A 167 10.70 26.33 7.87
CA PRO A 167 10.47 27.73 8.21
C PRO A 167 9.00 27.97 8.53
N GLU A 168 8.71 29.05 9.25
CA GLU A 168 7.34 29.48 9.52
C GLU A 168 6.57 29.65 8.20
N ARG A 169 5.48 28.87 8.04
CA ARG A 169 4.66 28.87 6.83
C ARG A 169 3.40 29.70 7.03
N ALA A 170 2.89 30.27 5.94
CA ALA A 170 1.59 30.93 5.96
C ALA A 170 0.48 29.92 6.29
N GLU A 171 -0.58 30.41 6.94
CA GLU A 171 -1.77 29.60 7.17
C GLU A 171 -2.35 29.08 5.84
N THR A 172 -2.70 27.79 5.84
CA THR A 172 -3.36 27.08 4.74
C THR A 172 -4.81 26.72 5.11
N ARG A 173 -5.62 26.25 4.16
CA ARG A 173 -6.99 25.81 4.47
C ARG A 173 -6.99 24.62 5.43
N ALA A 174 -6.03 23.70 5.28
CA ALA A 174 -5.84 22.56 6.17
C ALA A 174 -5.57 23.03 7.61
N THR A 175 -4.67 24.00 7.80
CA THR A 175 -4.32 24.52 9.15
C THR A 175 -5.45 25.29 9.83
N GLN A 176 -6.43 25.78 9.06
CA GLN A 176 -7.66 26.36 9.62
C GLN A 176 -8.64 25.28 10.09
N LEU A 177 -8.57 24.07 9.53
CA LEU A 177 -9.42 22.95 9.88
C LEU A 177 -8.88 22.15 11.07
N MET A 178 -7.56 21.91 11.06
CA MET A 178 -6.83 21.11 12.05
C MET A 178 -5.63 21.92 12.55
N ASN A 179 -5.40 21.94 13.87
CA ASN A 179 -4.44 22.83 14.52
C ASN A 179 -3.03 22.23 14.73
N ASP A 180 -2.66 21.24 13.93
CA ASP A 180 -1.41 20.51 14.06
C ASP A 180 -0.26 21.32 13.44
N PRO A 181 0.79 21.66 14.22
CA PRO A 181 1.77 22.68 13.87
C PRO A 181 2.61 22.37 12.62
N LEU A 182 2.76 21.10 12.24
CA LEU A 182 3.53 20.68 11.06
C LEU A 182 2.67 20.42 9.82
N LEU A 183 1.35 20.58 9.92
CA LEU A 183 0.42 20.34 8.81
C LEU A 183 0.73 21.21 7.58
N ALA A 184 1.15 22.46 7.79
CA ALA A 184 1.55 23.33 6.69
C ALA A 184 2.74 22.76 5.88
N GLY A 185 3.57 21.90 6.47
CA GLY A 185 4.67 21.20 5.80
C GLY A 185 4.27 19.95 5.02
N GLN A 186 3.02 19.47 5.17
CA GLN A 186 2.52 18.28 4.49
C GLN A 186 1.90 18.66 3.13
N TRP A 187 2.75 19.05 2.17
CA TRP A 187 2.32 19.41 0.80
C TRP A 187 1.45 18.33 0.16
N HIS A 188 1.72 17.07 0.51
CA HIS A 188 1.01 15.90 0.01
C HIS A 188 -0.47 15.85 0.43
N PHE A 189 -0.89 16.66 1.42
CA PHE A 189 -2.30 16.85 1.83
C PHE A 189 -2.93 18.15 1.31
N GLU A 190 -2.14 19.22 1.19
CA GLU A 190 -2.54 20.49 0.56
C GLU A 190 -1.32 21.18 -0.04
N ASN A 191 -1.21 21.17 -1.37
CA ASN A 191 -0.14 21.84 -2.09
C ASN A 191 -0.66 23.16 -2.66
N ASN A 192 -0.23 24.29 -2.10
CA ASN A 192 -0.59 25.63 -2.59
C ASN A 192 0.40 26.21 -3.60
N GLY A 193 1.39 25.44 -4.07
CA GLY A 193 2.39 25.85 -5.05
C GLY A 193 3.63 26.52 -4.44
N ALA A 194 4.38 27.22 -5.28
CA ALA A 194 5.74 27.71 -4.98
C ALA A 194 5.85 28.73 -3.84
N ASP A 195 4.75 29.36 -3.43
CA ASP A 195 4.75 30.38 -2.38
C ASP A 195 4.88 29.80 -0.95
N GLN A 196 4.85 28.46 -0.79
CA GLN A 196 4.79 27.81 0.54
C GLN A 196 5.92 26.83 0.87
N TYR A 197 6.65 26.28 -0.11
CA TYR A 197 7.65 25.22 0.13
C TYR A 197 9.04 25.60 -0.38
N PHE A 198 9.25 25.42 -1.67
CA PHE A 198 10.42 25.80 -2.42
C PHE A 198 9.97 26.21 -3.84
N SER A 199 10.85 26.58 -4.75
CA SER A 199 10.45 27.37 -5.93
C SER A 199 9.68 26.64 -7.06
N THR A 200 9.39 25.35 -6.93
CA THR A 200 8.87 24.49 -8.02
C THR A 200 7.59 23.64 -7.78
N PRO A 201 7.01 23.48 -6.58
CA PRO A 201 5.73 22.80 -6.40
C PRO A 201 4.62 23.43 -7.24
N ARG A 202 3.69 22.59 -7.71
CA ARG A 202 2.49 23.03 -8.43
C ARG A 202 1.26 22.84 -7.56
N ALA A 203 0.46 23.91 -7.45
CA ALA A 203 -0.74 23.86 -6.63
C ALA A 203 -1.69 22.75 -7.08
N GLY A 204 -2.24 22.00 -6.12
CA GLY A 204 -3.12 20.85 -6.34
C GLY A 204 -2.42 19.52 -6.62
N ALA A 205 -1.08 19.47 -6.63
CA ALA A 205 -0.34 18.20 -6.66
C ALA A 205 -0.33 17.59 -5.25
N ASP A 206 -1.49 17.07 -4.84
CA ASP A 206 -1.81 16.49 -3.54
C ASP A 206 -3.00 15.52 -3.68
N ILE A 207 -3.48 14.92 -2.59
CA ILE A 207 -4.58 13.94 -2.63
C ILE A 207 -6.00 14.53 -2.43
N ASP A 208 -6.17 15.86 -2.53
CA ASP A 208 -7.43 16.59 -2.31
C ASP A 208 -8.11 16.29 -0.95
N LEU A 209 -7.32 16.28 0.12
CA LEU A 209 -7.73 15.78 1.43
C LEU A 209 -8.59 16.77 2.24
N VAL A 210 -8.30 18.07 2.13
CA VAL A 210 -8.90 19.11 2.99
C VAL A 210 -10.42 19.15 2.86
N ASP A 211 -10.94 19.03 1.64
CA ASP A 211 -12.38 19.01 1.40
C ASP A 211 -12.99 17.65 1.79
N ALA A 212 -12.24 16.55 1.68
CA ALA A 212 -12.67 15.23 2.14
C ALA A 212 -12.85 15.21 3.68
N TRP A 213 -11.98 15.87 4.44
CA TRP A 213 -12.09 15.98 5.90
C TRP A 213 -13.35 16.68 6.41
N ASN A 214 -14.03 17.47 5.56
CA ASN A 214 -15.33 18.02 5.91
C ASN A 214 -16.46 16.98 5.89
N LEU A 215 -16.26 15.84 5.22
CA LEU A 215 -17.22 14.74 5.12
C LEU A 215 -16.93 13.63 6.14
N CYS A 216 -15.67 13.22 6.25
CA CYS A 216 -15.22 12.18 7.15
C CYS A 216 -13.76 12.41 7.53
N THR A 217 -13.37 12.06 8.75
CA THR A 217 -11.98 12.17 9.23
C THR A 217 -11.39 10.82 9.68
N GLY A 218 -12.10 9.71 9.46
CA GLY A 218 -11.74 8.37 9.92
C GLY A 218 -12.72 7.82 10.96
N SER A 219 -12.57 6.53 11.26
CA SER A 219 -13.38 5.80 12.26
C SER A 219 -12.54 4.70 12.91
N GLU A 220 -12.66 4.56 14.23
CA GLU A 220 -12.01 3.49 15.00
C GLU A 220 -12.47 2.07 14.61
N GLU A 221 -13.58 1.96 13.88
CA GLU A 221 -14.09 0.69 13.35
C GLU A 221 -13.24 0.13 12.20
N ILE A 222 -12.43 0.98 11.56
CA ILE A 222 -11.57 0.57 10.45
C ILE A 222 -10.17 0.29 10.96
N ILE A 223 -9.71 -0.93 10.73
CA ILE A 223 -8.37 -1.38 11.10
C ILE A 223 -7.53 -1.49 9.82
N VAL A 224 -6.36 -0.86 9.84
CA VAL A 224 -5.32 -0.96 8.81
C VAL A 224 -4.13 -1.71 9.41
N ALA A 225 -3.80 -2.88 8.85
CA ALA A 225 -2.58 -3.59 9.17
C ALA A 225 -1.42 -3.00 8.37
N VAL A 226 -0.44 -2.44 9.08
CA VAL A 226 0.84 -2.02 8.52
C VAL A 226 1.77 -3.22 8.60
N ILE A 227 1.93 -3.93 7.49
CA ILE A 227 2.81 -5.10 7.37
C ILE A 227 4.16 -4.57 6.90
N ASP A 228 5.08 -4.35 7.84
CA ASP A 228 6.27 -3.52 7.60
C ASP A 228 7.37 -3.77 8.67
N GLU A 229 8.32 -2.85 8.82
CA GLU A 229 9.04 -2.57 10.06
C GLU A 229 8.04 -2.23 11.20
N PRO A 230 8.45 -2.30 12.47
CA PRO A 230 7.54 -2.03 13.57
C PRO A 230 7.07 -0.57 13.60
N VAL A 231 5.82 -0.38 14.00
CA VAL A 231 5.28 0.93 14.36
C VAL A 231 5.61 1.21 15.83
N GLN A 232 6.14 2.39 16.15
CA GLN A 232 6.28 2.84 17.54
C GLN A 232 4.90 3.12 18.13
N THR A 233 4.34 2.12 18.81
CA THR A 233 2.99 2.16 19.38
C THR A 233 2.83 3.20 20.50
N THR A 234 3.95 3.67 21.05
CA THR A 234 4.00 4.68 22.11
C THR A 234 4.20 6.11 21.59
N HIS A 235 4.36 6.29 20.27
CA HIS A 235 4.57 7.62 19.68
C HIS A 235 3.43 8.57 20.10
N PRO A 236 3.73 9.76 20.67
CA PRO A 236 2.70 10.65 21.23
C PRO A 236 1.60 11.05 20.26
N ASP A 237 1.92 11.08 18.97
CA ASP A 237 1.03 11.47 17.87
C ASP A 237 0.34 10.29 17.16
N LEU A 238 0.64 9.04 17.56
CA LEU A 238 0.02 7.84 17.00
C LEU A 238 -0.77 7.05 18.02
N LYS A 239 -0.33 7.01 19.29
CA LYS A 239 -0.82 6.08 20.32
C LYS A 239 -2.34 5.99 20.47
N ALA A 240 -3.07 7.09 20.21
CA ALA A 240 -4.54 7.08 20.30
C ALA A 240 -5.21 6.31 19.14
N ASN A 241 -4.53 6.21 17.99
CA ASN A 241 -4.95 5.50 16.80
C ASN A 241 -4.22 4.15 16.62
N ILE A 242 -3.48 3.68 17.62
CA ILE A 242 -2.91 2.32 17.60
C ILE A 242 -4.00 1.31 17.98
N TRP A 243 -4.13 0.25 17.18
CA TRP A 243 -5.00 -0.87 17.46
C TRP A 243 -4.51 -1.63 18.70
N SER A 244 -5.43 -2.14 19.50
CA SER A 244 -5.12 -3.01 20.63
C SER A 244 -5.92 -4.30 20.49
N ASN A 245 -5.28 -5.43 20.74
CA ASN A 245 -5.94 -6.73 20.68
C ASN A 245 -7.06 -6.77 21.72
N PRO A 246 -8.33 -6.99 21.32
CA PRO A 246 -9.44 -7.07 22.27
C PRO A 246 -9.25 -8.15 23.35
N SER A 247 -8.44 -9.17 23.07
CA SER A 247 -8.14 -10.25 24.02
C SER A 247 -6.94 -9.96 24.92
N ASN A 248 -6.05 -9.05 24.50
CA ASN A 248 -4.88 -8.62 25.28
C ASN A 248 -4.54 -7.16 24.93
N PRO A 249 -5.05 -6.17 25.68
CA PRO A 249 -4.91 -4.75 25.33
C PRO A 249 -3.47 -4.22 25.28
N ASP A 250 -2.49 -4.94 25.85
CA ASP A 250 -1.07 -4.58 25.77
C ASP A 250 -0.41 -5.04 24.45
N GLU A 251 -1.12 -5.85 23.63
CA GLU A 251 -0.71 -6.25 22.30
C GLU A 251 -1.30 -5.32 21.24
N HIS A 252 -0.43 -4.74 20.42
CA HIS A 252 -0.80 -3.76 19.38
C HIS A 252 -0.53 -4.27 17.96
N GLY A 253 -0.39 -5.59 17.83
CA GLY A 253 0.18 -6.25 16.68
C GLY A 253 1.08 -7.40 17.13
N TYR A 254 2.01 -7.80 16.26
CA TYR A 254 2.92 -8.91 16.55
C TYR A 254 4.24 -8.75 15.78
N ASN A 255 5.34 -9.21 16.38
CA ASN A 255 6.64 -9.27 15.75
C ASN A 255 6.84 -10.64 15.11
N PHE A 256 6.49 -10.73 13.83
CA PHE A 256 6.65 -11.96 13.05
C PHE A 256 8.11 -12.22 12.70
N TRP A 257 8.92 -11.18 12.56
CA TRP A 257 10.36 -11.28 12.32
C TRP A 257 11.09 -12.06 13.43
N ASP A 258 10.80 -11.79 14.70
CA ASP A 258 11.37 -12.53 15.86
C ASP A 258 10.41 -13.60 16.44
N ASN A 259 9.24 -13.77 15.85
CA ASN A 259 8.17 -14.65 16.32
C ASN A 259 7.79 -14.44 17.80
N LYS A 260 7.55 -13.19 18.22
CA LYS A 260 7.15 -12.82 19.60
C LYS A 260 6.10 -11.71 19.62
N ALA A 261 5.43 -11.53 20.77
CA ALA A 261 4.41 -10.49 20.93
C ALA A 261 5.01 -9.09 20.94
N GLU A 262 6.24 -8.94 21.44
CA GLU A 262 6.91 -7.64 21.57
C GLU A 262 7.46 -7.14 20.22
N LEU A 263 6.93 -6.00 19.78
CA LEU A 263 7.47 -5.23 18.66
C LEU A 263 8.85 -4.64 19.02
N ASP A 264 9.76 -4.64 18.05
CA ASP A 264 11.14 -4.19 18.24
C ASP A 264 11.54 -3.03 17.31
N TRP A 265 11.12 -1.82 17.66
CA TRP A 265 11.61 -0.59 17.02
C TRP A 265 12.90 -0.05 17.63
N ARG A 266 13.49 -0.74 18.63
CA ARG A 266 14.64 -0.22 19.40
C ARG A 266 15.97 -0.74 18.91
N THR A 267 15.97 -1.87 18.21
CA THR A 267 17.17 -2.36 17.51
C THR A 267 17.46 -1.46 16.31
N ALA A 268 18.74 -1.14 16.11
CA ALA A 268 19.26 -0.32 15.04
C ALA A 268 20.50 -0.98 14.46
N THR A 269 20.82 -0.68 13.21
CA THR A 269 21.96 -1.27 12.49
C THR A 269 22.91 -0.18 11.98
N TRP A 270 24.12 -0.59 11.59
CA TRP A 270 25.11 0.28 10.96
C TRP A 270 25.32 -0.15 9.52
N GLU A 271 24.88 0.69 8.59
CA GLU A 271 24.92 0.42 7.14
C GLU A 271 25.50 1.63 6.41
N ASP A 272 26.33 1.38 5.40
CA ASP A 272 26.94 2.41 4.55
C ASP A 272 27.58 3.60 5.29
N GLY A 273 28.12 3.35 6.49
CA GLY A 273 28.81 4.36 7.29
C GLY A 273 27.90 5.27 8.13
N GLN A 274 26.64 4.89 8.34
CA GLN A 274 25.69 5.59 9.20
C GLN A 274 24.80 4.62 10.01
N TRP A 275 24.20 5.13 11.09
CA TRP A 275 23.18 4.39 11.83
C TRP A 275 21.84 4.44 11.09
N VAL A 276 21.17 3.30 10.98
CA VAL A 276 19.83 3.14 10.42
C VAL A 276 18.89 2.63 11.52
N TYR A 277 17.71 3.23 11.61
CA TYR A 277 16.68 2.92 12.62
C TYR A 277 15.40 2.46 11.93
N ALA A 278 14.53 1.77 12.69
CA ALA A 278 13.27 1.21 12.19
C ALA A 278 12.16 2.28 12.05
N ASP A 279 12.48 3.40 11.39
CA ASP A 279 11.60 4.54 11.24
C ASP A 279 10.46 4.28 10.25
N HIS A 280 10.63 3.33 9.33
CA HIS A 280 9.80 3.24 8.13
C HIS A 280 8.34 2.90 8.46
N GLY A 281 8.09 1.85 9.27
CA GLY A 281 6.74 1.48 9.68
C GLY A 281 6.03 2.60 10.46
N THR A 282 6.78 3.33 11.30
CA THR A 282 6.25 4.49 12.05
C THR A 282 5.90 5.65 11.12
N HIS A 283 6.70 5.90 10.08
CA HIS A 283 6.43 6.93 9.07
C HIS A 283 5.18 6.62 8.25
N VAL A 284 5.08 5.38 7.77
CA VAL A 284 3.92 4.84 7.07
C VAL A 284 2.64 4.99 7.91
N ALA A 285 2.69 4.61 9.20
CA ALA A 285 1.56 4.74 10.11
C ALA A 285 1.13 6.21 10.31
N GLY A 286 2.08 7.15 10.38
CA GLY A 286 1.81 8.58 10.49
C GLY A 286 1.04 9.15 9.32
N VAL A 287 1.41 8.78 8.08
CA VAL A 287 0.70 9.21 6.87
C VAL A 287 -0.75 8.75 6.92
N ILE A 288 -1.00 7.51 7.37
CA ILE A 288 -2.35 6.94 7.44
C ILE A 288 -3.17 7.58 8.58
N ALA A 289 -2.61 7.66 9.78
CA ALA A 289 -3.41 7.85 11.00
C ALA A 289 -2.71 8.60 12.15
N ALA A 290 -1.72 9.47 11.90
CA ALA A 290 -1.36 10.46 12.92
C ALA A 290 -2.60 11.23 13.41
N VAL A 291 -2.66 11.53 14.71
CA VAL A 291 -3.87 12.02 15.37
C VAL A 291 -4.10 13.48 14.98
N ASN A 292 -5.19 13.76 14.27
CA ASN A 292 -5.46 15.12 13.80
C ASN A 292 -6.09 16.01 14.87
N ASN A 293 -5.82 17.31 14.75
CA ASN A 293 -6.37 18.40 15.54
C ASN A 293 -6.10 18.23 17.04
N ASN A 294 -4.86 17.89 17.37
CA ASN A 294 -4.41 17.63 18.74
C ASN A 294 -3.34 18.63 19.23
N SER A 295 -3.07 19.67 18.44
CA SER A 295 -2.04 20.70 18.69
C SER A 295 -0.61 20.16 18.75
N ARG A 296 -0.33 19.05 18.08
CA ARG A 296 0.98 18.40 18.06
C ARG A 296 1.28 17.93 16.65
N GLY A 297 2.56 18.02 16.26
CA GLY A 297 3.08 17.34 15.10
C GLY A 297 2.29 17.49 13.79
N VAL A 298 2.01 16.35 13.19
CA VAL A 298 1.47 16.19 11.82
C VAL A 298 0.04 15.65 11.87
N CYS A 299 -0.69 15.78 10.78
CA CYS A 299 -1.93 15.03 10.55
C CYS A 299 -1.65 13.68 9.86
N GLY A 300 -2.60 12.75 10.00
CA GLY A 300 -2.77 11.59 9.15
C GLY A 300 -4.08 11.66 8.35
N ILE A 301 -4.14 10.93 7.24
CA ILE A 301 -5.28 10.97 6.30
C ILE A 301 -6.61 10.63 6.97
N ALA A 302 -6.63 9.59 7.80
CA ALA A 302 -7.80 9.13 8.52
C ALA A 302 -7.58 9.17 10.05
N GLY A 303 -6.88 10.21 10.51
CA GLY A 303 -6.43 10.41 11.90
C GLY A 303 -7.50 10.77 12.93
N GLY A 304 -8.77 10.89 12.53
CA GLY A 304 -9.87 11.35 13.37
C GLY A 304 -9.94 12.87 13.45
N ARG A 305 -10.68 13.40 14.44
CA ARG A 305 -10.69 14.84 14.75
C ARG A 305 -11.11 15.11 16.19
N SER A 306 -10.32 15.91 16.91
CA SER A 306 -10.66 16.41 18.25
C SER A 306 -11.03 15.31 19.24
N GLY A 307 -10.25 14.22 19.27
CA GLY A 307 -10.49 13.07 20.16
C GLY A 307 -11.64 12.15 19.75
N ARG A 308 -12.31 12.42 18.61
CA ARG A 308 -13.15 11.42 17.93
C ARG A 308 -12.20 10.59 17.07
N GLY A 309 -11.77 9.44 17.61
CA GLY A 309 -10.65 8.65 17.13
C GLY A 309 -10.67 8.33 15.64
N GLY A 310 -9.47 8.16 15.08
CA GLY A 310 -9.26 7.79 13.69
C GLY A 310 -9.23 6.28 13.48
N VAL A 311 -8.83 5.89 12.29
CA VAL A 311 -8.59 4.48 11.94
C VAL A 311 -7.52 3.88 12.84
N LYS A 312 -7.63 2.58 13.14
CA LYS A 312 -6.71 1.89 14.03
C LYS A 312 -5.58 1.21 13.25
N ILE A 313 -4.35 1.48 13.65
CA ILE A 313 -3.14 0.89 13.06
C ILE A 313 -2.74 -0.37 13.84
N MET A 314 -2.73 -1.51 13.16
CA MET A 314 -2.20 -2.77 13.66
C MET A 314 -0.78 -2.96 13.12
N SER A 315 0.21 -3.12 14.00
CA SER A 315 1.61 -3.25 13.61
C SER A 315 1.97 -4.71 13.37
N CYS A 316 2.13 -5.11 12.10
CA CYS A 316 2.57 -6.45 11.73
C CYS A 316 4.04 -6.40 11.31
N GLN A 317 4.96 -6.56 12.27
CA GLN A 317 6.38 -6.44 12.01
C GLN A 317 6.91 -7.69 11.28
N ILE A 318 7.33 -7.53 10.02
CA ILE A 318 7.95 -8.56 9.18
C ILE A 318 9.40 -8.26 8.82
N MET A 319 9.89 -7.07 9.18
CA MET A 319 11.27 -6.61 8.98
C MET A 319 11.81 -6.07 10.30
N GLY A 320 13.13 -6.17 10.50
CA GLY A 320 13.80 -5.68 11.69
C GLY A 320 15.31 -5.84 11.58
N TYR A 321 16.02 -5.37 12.60
CA TYR A 321 17.49 -5.36 12.65
C TYR A 321 18.08 -6.40 13.61
N SER A 322 17.25 -7.24 14.23
CA SER A 322 17.68 -8.44 14.95
C SER A 322 18.01 -9.57 13.98
N ASP A 323 18.59 -10.67 14.49
CA ASP A 323 18.90 -11.86 13.69
C ASP A 323 17.66 -12.56 13.08
N GLY A 324 16.46 -12.26 13.59
CA GLY A 324 15.20 -12.88 13.18
C GLY A 324 15.02 -14.33 13.66
N ASP A 325 13.83 -14.87 13.43
CA ASP A 325 13.44 -16.25 13.73
C ASP A 325 12.94 -16.97 12.48
N ASP A 326 13.60 -18.06 12.13
CA ASP A 326 13.26 -18.86 10.94
C ASP A 326 12.18 -19.92 11.23
N SER A 327 11.57 -19.95 12.41
CA SER A 327 10.67 -21.04 12.82
C SER A 327 9.26 -20.93 12.22
N ASN A 328 8.87 -19.74 11.72
CA ASN A 328 7.64 -19.48 10.98
C ASN A 328 7.92 -18.83 9.61
N ASN A 329 6.87 -18.62 8.81
CA ASN A 329 6.93 -17.74 7.63
C ASN A 329 6.32 -16.38 8.03
N PRO A 330 7.13 -15.33 8.24
CA PRO A 330 6.67 -14.10 8.86
C PRO A 330 5.64 -13.36 8.00
N ILE A 331 5.80 -13.37 6.69
CA ILE A 331 4.88 -12.71 5.75
C ILE A 331 3.50 -13.36 5.83
N VAL A 332 3.44 -14.70 5.71
CA VAL A 332 2.17 -15.43 5.70
C VAL A 332 1.46 -15.28 7.05
N LYS A 333 2.21 -15.34 8.16
CA LYS A 333 1.66 -15.13 9.50
C LYS A 333 1.19 -13.70 9.74
N ALA A 334 1.85 -12.69 9.16
CA ALA A 334 1.41 -11.30 9.24
C ALA A 334 0.07 -11.07 8.54
N PHE A 335 -0.11 -11.60 7.32
CA PHE A 335 -1.42 -11.57 6.66
C PHE A 335 -2.46 -12.32 7.51
N GLU A 336 -2.12 -13.50 8.03
CA GLU A 336 -3.02 -14.32 8.87
C GLU A 336 -3.52 -13.55 10.07
N TYR A 337 -2.61 -12.97 10.82
CA TYR A 337 -2.95 -12.15 11.96
C TYR A 337 -3.87 -10.98 11.55
N ALA A 338 -3.54 -10.28 10.46
CA ALA A 338 -4.31 -9.13 10.00
C ALA A 338 -5.78 -9.47 9.70
N TRP A 339 -6.07 -10.47 8.85
CA TRP A 339 -7.47 -10.78 8.52
C TRP A 339 -8.23 -11.41 9.68
N THR A 340 -7.55 -12.23 10.51
CA THR A 340 -8.19 -12.89 11.66
C THR A 340 -8.49 -11.91 12.81
N HIS A 341 -7.78 -10.79 12.88
CA HIS A 341 -7.97 -9.74 13.89
C HIS A 341 -8.71 -8.50 13.35
N GLY A 342 -9.37 -8.64 12.19
CA GLY A 342 -10.36 -7.66 11.71
C GLY A 342 -9.79 -6.52 10.87
N ALA A 343 -8.52 -6.56 10.46
CA ALA A 343 -8.00 -5.60 9.49
C ALA A 343 -8.76 -5.71 8.16
N LEU A 344 -9.18 -4.56 7.61
CA LEU A 344 -9.82 -4.48 6.30
C LEU A 344 -8.83 -4.09 5.19
N ILE A 345 -7.71 -3.51 5.58
CA ILE A 345 -6.66 -3.06 4.66
C ILE A 345 -5.33 -3.65 5.14
N ALA A 346 -4.64 -4.36 4.25
CA ALA A 346 -3.23 -4.70 4.40
C ALA A 346 -2.41 -3.68 3.61
N GLN A 347 -1.69 -2.83 4.34
CA GLN A 347 -0.77 -1.86 3.79
C GLN A 347 0.63 -2.47 3.75
N ASN A 348 1.26 -2.43 2.57
CA ASN A 348 2.55 -3.06 2.33
C ASN A 348 3.47 -2.05 1.62
N SER A 349 4.32 -1.36 2.39
CA SER A 349 5.36 -0.47 1.87
C SER A 349 6.71 -1.21 1.72
N TRP A 350 6.66 -2.44 1.25
CA TRP A 350 7.82 -3.29 1.06
C TRP A 350 7.71 -4.03 -0.27
N GLY A 351 8.84 -4.54 -0.70
CA GLY A 351 8.93 -5.56 -1.73
C GLY A 351 10.23 -6.31 -1.50
N TYR A 352 10.74 -6.91 -2.55
CA TYR A 352 11.92 -7.75 -2.46
C TYR A 352 13.07 -7.17 -3.27
N ASP A 353 14.28 -7.26 -2.75
CA ASP A 353 15.50 -6.79 -3.41
C ASP A 353 16.05 -7.83 -4.39
N PHE A 354 15.86 -7.58 -5.69
CA PHE A 354 16.56 -8.30 -6.77
C PHE A 354 17.37 -7.34 -7.64
N SER A 355 17.93 -6.28 -7.06
CA SER A 355 18.64 -5.22 -7.78
C SER A 355 19.85 -5.69 -8.61
N ASP A 356 20.42 -6.86 -8.29
CA ASP A 356 21.50 -7.49 -9.06
C ASP A 356 21.02 -8.27 -10.31
N ALA A 357 19.71 -8.44 -10.50
CA ALA A 357 19.15 -9.19 -11.62
C ALA A 357 18.91 -8.29 -12.85
N SER A 358 19.14 -8.81 -14.06
CA SER A 358 18.68 -8.11 -15.27
C SER A 358 17.14 -7.98 -15.28
N PRO A 359 16.56 -7.00 -15.99
CA PRO A 359 15.10 -6.85 -16.13
C PRO A 359 14.36 -8.14 -16.50
N SER A 360 14.94 -8.94 -17.41
CA SER A 360 14.39 -10.26 -17.78
C SER A 360 14.51 -11.30 -16.68
N GLU A 361 15.58 -11.27 -15.89
CA GLU A 361 15.79 -12.19 -14.77
C GLU A 361 14.86 -11.83 -13.61
N ALA A 362 14.69 -10.55 -13.29
CA ALA A 362 13.74 -10.06 -12.29
C ALA A 362 12.30 -10.47 -12.66
N ALA A 363 11.81 -10.12 -13.85
CA ALA A 363 10.46 -10.48 -14.30
C ALA A 363 10.20 -11.99 -14.28
N SER A 364 11.22 -12.80 -14.64
CA SER A 364 11.10 -14.25 -14.64
C SER A 364 11.21 -14.85 -13.24
N ALA A 365 12.11 -14.35 -12.39
CA ALA A 365 12.25 -14.76 -11.00
C ALA A 365 10.96 -14.47 -10.24
N TRP A 366 10.32 -13.35 -10.55
CA TRP A 366 9.04 -13.01 -9.97
C TRP A 366 7.93 -13.96 -10.38
N LYS A 367 7.65 -14.19 -11.66
CA LYS A 367 6.62 -15.17 -12.08
C LYS A 367 6.84 -16.57 -11.47
N ARG A 368 8.08 -16.91 -11.13
CA ARG A 368 8.49 -18.16 -10.51
C ARG A 368 8.40 -18.21 -8.98
N SER A 369 8.21 -17.13 -8.22
CA SER A 369 8.47 -17.10 -6.76
C SER A 369 7.30 -16.68 -5.86
N TYR A 370 6.05 -16.85 -6.32
CA TYR A 370 4.85 -16.48 -5.54
C TYR A 370 3.85 -17.63 -5.45
N GLY A 371 4.13 -18.64 -4.63
CA GLY A 371 3.13 -19.67 -4.35
C GLY A 371 2.27 -19.26 -3.16
N ILE A 372 2.81 -19.42 -1.96
CA ILE A 372 2.09 -19.30 -0.71
C ILE A 372 1.66 -17.86 -0.40
N ILE A 373 2.48 -16.87 -0.73
CA ILE A 373 2.14 -15.46 -0.56
C ILE A 373 0.91 -15.05 -1.37
N ARG A 374 0.70 -15.60 -2.58
CA ARG A 374 -0.55 -15.38 -3.33
C ARG A 374 -1.74 -15.97 -2.59
N THR A 375 -1.60 -17.18 -2.08
CA THR A 375 -2.66 -17.79 -1.28
C THR A 375 -2.95 -16.97 -0.02
N ALA A 376 -1.93 -16.39 0.63
CA ALA A 376 -2.10 -15.50 1.77
C ALA A 376 -2.86 -14.20 1.40
N ILE A 377 -2.47 -13.55 0.30
CA ILE A 377 -3.14 -12.35 -0.23
C ILE A 377 -4.59 -12.66 -0.61
N ASP A 378 -4.83 -13.74 -1.36
CA ASP A 378 -6.18 -14.16 -1.75
C ASP A 378 -7.03 -14.47 -0.52
N THR A 379 -6.44 -15.08 0.51
CA THR A 379 -7.11 -15.37 1.79
C THR A 379 -7.45 -14.08 2.55
N PHE A 380 -6.56 -13.10 2.59
CA PHE A 380 -6.84 -11.79 3.18
C PHE A 380 -8.00 -11.11 2.44
N ILE A 381 -7.92 -10.99 1.11
CA ILE A 381 -8.96 -10.38 0.28
C ILE A 381 -10.32 -11.05 0.51
N THR A 382 -10.31 -12.37 0.68
CA THR A 382 -11.52 -13.18 0.81
C THR A 382 -12.09 -13.19 2.23
N GLY A 383 -11.25 -13.15 3.26
CA GLY A 383 -11.62 -13.37 4.67
C GLY A 383 -11.71 -12.10 5.51
N ALA A 384 -10.98 -11.04 5.19
CA ALA A 384 -11.06 -9.78 5.95
C ALA A 384 -12.50 -9.26 5.99
N GLY A 385 -12.96 -8.82 7.15
CA GLY A 385 -14.33 -8.34 7.36
C GLY A 385 -15.45 -9.38 7.20
N SER A 386 -15.17 -10.60 6.70
CA SER A 386 -16.22 -11.59 6.38
C SER A 386 -16.94 -12.13 7.61
N GLN A 387 -16.28 -12.10 8.78
CA GLN A 387 -16.86 -12.47 10.07
C GLN A 387 -17.54 -11.30 10.79
N ASN A 388 -17.49 -10.08 10.23
CA ASN A 388 -18.15 -8.90 10.78
C ASN A 388 -19.32 -8.49 9.90
N ALA A 389 -20.54 -8.82 10.33
CA ALA A 389 -21.76 -8.47 9.61
C ALA A 389 -21.95 -6.96 9.40
N ASN A 390 -21.30 -6.10 10.20
CA ASN A 390 -21.35 -4.65 10.09
C ASN A 390 -20.20 -4.04 9.29
N SER A 391 -19.27 -4.86 8.79
CA SER A 391 -18.15 -4.37 7.99
C SER A 391 -18.65 -3.58 6.76
N PRO A 392 -18.08 -2.39 6.47
CA PRO A 392 -18.39 -1.66 5.24
C PRO A 392 -17.80 -2.33 3.99
N LEU A 393 -16.93 -3.33 4.17
CA LEU A 393 -16.31 -4.11 3.11
C LEU A 393 -16.50 -5.61 3.36
N ASN A 394 -17.04 -6.33 2.37
CA ASN A 394 -17.11 -7.79 2.41
C ASN A 394 -15.86 -8.38 1.75
N GLY A 395 -14.78 -8.50 2.53
CA GLY A 395 -13.43 -8.83 2.08
C GLY A 395 -12.43 -7.75 2.52
N GLY A 396 -11.22 -7.83 1.97
CA GLY A 396 -10.12 -6.92 2.30
C GLY A 396 -9.44 -6.30 1.08
N LEU A 397 -8.79 -5.17 1.28
CA LEU A 397 -7.92 -4.53 0.29
C LEU A 397 -6.46 -4.82 0.63
N VAL A 398 -5.68 -5.23 -0.37
CA VAL A 398 -4.23 -5.39 -0.26
C VAL A 398 -3.59 -4.35 -1.17
N ILE A 399 -2.78 -3.48 -0.58
CA ILE A 399 -2.18 -2.32 -1.26
C ILE A 399 -0.67 -2.43 -1.13
N PHE A 400 0.04 -2.35 -2.26
CA PHE A 400 1.49 -2.52 -2.35
C PHE A 400 2.16 -1.31 -3.00
N ALA A 401 3.31 -0.93 -2.47
CA ALA A 401 4.24 -0.02 -3.13
C ALA A 401 4.74 -0.66 -4.44
N ALA A 402 4.77 0.11 -5.53
CA ALA A 402 5.21 -0.40 -6.83
C ALA A 402 6.70 -0.77 -6.86
N GLY A 403 7.57 -0.04 -6.15
CA GLY A 403 9.02 -0.23 -6.20
C GLY A 403 9.76 1.06 -6.56
N ASN A 404 11.09 1.04 -6.38
CA ASN A 404 11.96 2.23 -6.46
C ASN A 404 13.18 2.02 -7.37
N ASP A 405 13.08 1.12 -8.34
CA ASP A 405 14.17 0.74 -9.23
C ASP A 405 13.88 1.15 -10.69
N GLY A 406 12.79 1.85 -10.99
CA GLY A 406 12.38 2.22 -12.34
C GLY A 406 13.41 3.04 -13.11
N ASP A 407 14.29 3.76 -12.42
CA ASP A 407 15.45 4.45 -13.00
C ASP A 407 16.56 3.48 -13.46
N ARG A 408 16.64 2.30 -12.86
CA ARG A 408 17.64 1.24 -13.12
C ARG A 408 17.12 0.13 -14.01
N ILE A 409 15.93 -0.41 -13.72
CA ILE A 409 15.38 -1.61 -14.38
C ILE A 409 14.32 -1.27 -15.43
N GLY A 410 13.76 -0.06 -15.41
CA GLY A 410 12.74 0.40 -16.35
C GLY A 410 11.36 -0.21 -16.12
N ASP A 411 10.61 -0.41 -17.21
CA ASP A 411 9.23 -0.96 -17.19
C ASP A 411 9.26 -2.47 -16.99
N VAL A 412 9.30 -2.89 -15.72
CA VAL A 412 9.38 -4.29 -15.30
C VAL A 412 8.28 -4.56 -14.27
N GLU A 413 7.55 -5.67 -14.44
CA GLU A 413 6.61 -6.16 -13.43
C GLU A 413 7.37 -6.54 -12.16
N THR A 414 7.07 -5.88 -11.05
CA THR A 414 7.58 -6.21 -9.71
C THR A 414 6.45 -6.80 -8.88
N TYR A 415 6.72 -7.94 -8.27
CA TYR A 415 5.76 -8.59 -7.38
C TYR A 415 6.20 -8.34 -5.93
N PRO A 416 5.28 -8.37 -4.94
CA PRO A 416 3.84 -8.67 -5.06
C PRO A 416 2.99 -7.60 -5.75
N ALA A 417 3.51 -6.39 -5.99
CA ALA A 417 2.73 -5.25 -6.48
C ALA A 417 1.98 -5.54 -7.80
N SER A 418 2.59 -6.20 -8.76
CA SER A 418 1.95 -6.55 -10.04
C SER A 418 0.99 -7.75 -9.95
N TYR A 419 0.75 -8.30 -8.76
CA TYR A 419 -0.24 -9.37 -8.59
C TYR A 419 -1.65 -8.79 -8.71
N SER A 420 -2.31 -9.00 -9.85
CA SER A 420 -3.59 -8.36 -10.22
C SER A 420 -4.67 -8.18 -9.12
N PRO A 421 -4.87 -9.10 -8.14
CA PRO A 421 -5.78 -8.85 -7.03
C PRO A 421 -5.40 -7.67 -6.11
N VAL A 422 -4.11 -7.36 -5.94
CA VAL A 422 -3.63 -6.22 -5.13
C VAL A 422 -3.80 -4.89 -5.87
N ILE A 423 -3.56 -3.78 -5.18
CA ILE A 423 -3.47 -2.44 -5.76
C ILE A 423 -2.00 -2.00 -5.76
N ALA A 424 -1.41 -1.84 -6.94
CA ALA A 424 -0.05 -1.33 -7.11
C ALA A 424 -0.02 0.20 -7.11
N VAL A 425 0.83 0.79 -6.26
CA VAL A 425 0.90 2.24 -6.04
C VAL A 425 2.24 2.81 -6.52
N GLY A 426 2.19 3.60 -7.59
CA GLY A 426 3.30 4.42 -8.08
C GLY A 426 3.47 5.73 -7.31
N ALA A 427 4.65 6.34 -7.41
CA ALA A 427 4.99 7.58 -6.72
C ALA A 427 5.06 8.76 -7.68
N MET A 428 4.43 9.87 -7.29
CA MET A 428 4.65 11.18 -7.89
C MET A 428 5.29 12.15 -6.91
N ASP A 429 5.77 13.22 -7.48
CA ASP A 429 6.33 14.36 -6.79
C ASP A 429 5.32 15.52 -6.67
N TRP A 430 5.68 16.54 -5.91
CA TRP A 430 4.96 17.80 -5.66
C TRP A 430 4.58 18.69 -6.87
N ALA A 431 4.74 18.19 -8.08
CA ALA A 431 4.55 18.91 -9.34
C ALA A 431 3.89 18.02 -10.41
N PHE A 432 3.19 16.96 -9.97
CA PHE A 432 2.48 15.98 -10.81
C PHE A 432 3.38 15.13 -11.70
N ARG A 433 4.70 15.11 -11.49
CA ARG A 433 5.62 14.30 -12.30
C ARG A 433 5.93 13.00 -11.57
N PRO A 434 6.33 11.92 -12.27
CA PRO A 434 6.75 10.68 -11.62
C PRO A 434 7.93 10.99 -10.70
N ALA A 435 7.98 10.41 -9.50
CA ALA A 435 9.19 10.49 -8.69
C ALA A 435 10.34 9.78 -9.42
N TYR A 436 11.57 10.27 -9.31
CA TYR A 436 12.67 9.78 -10.16
C TYR A 436 12.94 8.27 -10.05
N TYR A 437 12.68 7.69 -8.88
CA TYR A 437 12.91 6.28 -8.58
C TYR A 437 11.72 5.37 -8.93
N THR A 438 10.51 5.92 -9.15
CA THR A 438 9.28 5.10 -9.16
C THR A 438 9.33 4.02 -10.22
N ASP A 439 9.00 2.79 -9.82
CA ASP A 439 8.63 1.75 -10.77
C ASP A 439 7.36 2.17 -11.50
N TYR A 440 7.28 1.76 -12.76
CA TYR A 440 6.21 2.14 -13.67
C TYR A 440 5.93 1.00 -14.64
N GLY A 441 4.69 0.93 -15.12
CA GLY A 441 4.26 -0.06 -16.09
C GLY A 441 2.73 -0.10 -16.20
N THR A 442 2.21 -0.84 -17.17
CA THR A 442 0.75 -1.03 -17.30
C THR A 442 0.13 -1.83 -16.15
N TRP A 443 0.97 -2.38 -15.26
CA TRP A 443 0.58 -3.11 -14.06
C TRP A 443 0.44 -2.20 -12.83
N VAL A 444 0.90 -0.94 -12.89
CA VAL A 444 0.63 0.05 -11.84
C VAL A 444 -0.83 0.50 -11.95
N ASP A 445 -1.58 0.41 -10.84
CA ASP A 445 -3.01 0.71 -10.84
C ASP A 445 -3.32 2.19 -10.57
N ILE A 446 -2.56 2.81 -9.67
CA ILE A 446 -2.81 4.15 -9.13
C ILE A 446 -1.50 4.83 -8.71
N THR A 447 -1.48 6.15 -8.70
CA THR A 447 -0.35 6.96 -8.21
C THR A 447 -0.73 7.75 -6.96
N ALA A 448 0.24 8.07 -6.11
CA ALA A 448 0.07 8.99 -4.99
C ALA A 448 1.38 9.74 -4.66
N PRO A 449 1.36 10.77 -3.79
CA PRO A 449 2.56 11.47 -3.35
C PRO A 449 3.59 10.54 -2.70
N GLY A 450 4.76 10.38 -3.33
CA GLY A 450 5.90 9.64 -2.76
C GLY A 450 7.11 10.52 -2.46
N GLY A 451 7.13 11.76 -2.95
CA GLY A 451 8.22 12.71 -2.73
C GLY A 451 9.42 12.49 -3.65
N ASP A 452 10.21 13.54 -3.82
CA ASP A 452 11.38 13.55 -4.70
C ASP A 452 12.40 14.60 -4.25
N TYR A 453 13.29 14.22 -3.33
CA TYR A 453 14.43 15.02 -2.88
C TYR A 453 15.38 15.32 -4.04
N GLY A 454 15.65 14.32 -4.87
CA GLY A 454 16.69 14.40 -5.90
C GLY A 454 16.44 15.47 -6.95
N THR A 455 15.19 15.89 -7.16
CA THR A 455 14.79 16.97 -8.08
C THR A 455 14.18 18.18 -7.40
N ALA A 456 14.06 18.15 -6.07
CA ALA A 456 13.72 19.30 -5.26
C ALA A 456 14.92 20.24 -5.09
N LYS A 457 15.34 20.91 -6.18
CA LYS A 457 16.48 21.84 -6.17
C LYS A 457 16.08 23.26 -6.51
N SER A 458 16.71 24.22 -5.84
CA SER A 458 16.67 25.64 -6.20
C SER A 458 18.04 26.27 -5.99
N GLN A 459 18.54 26.98 -7.01
CA GLN A 459 19.88 27.61 -7.00
C GLN A 459 21.04 26.65 -6.65
N GLY A 460 20.89 25.36 -6.92
CA GLY A 460 21.90 24.33 -6.65
C GLY A 460 21.79 23.64 -5.28
N GLU A 461 20.91 24.13 -4.40
CA GLU A 461 20.64 23.53 -3.08
C GLU A 461 19.44 22.58 -3.13
N TYR A 462 19.50 21.49 -2.38
CA TYR A 462 18.43 20.51 -2.27
C TYR A 462 17.47 20.84 -1.12
N TYR A 463 16.18 20.54 -1.31
CA TYR A 463 15.11 20.80 -0.37
C TYR A 463 14.46 19.49 0.06
N VAL A 464 14.70 19.10 1.31
CA VAL A 464 14.08 17.92 1.95
C VAL A 464 12.55 18.01 2.03
N ASP A 465 12.00 19.22 1.98
CA ASP A 465 10.55 19.47 1.90
C ASP A 465 9.89 18.94 0.61
N GLY A 466 10.69 18.49 -0.37
CA GLY A 466 10.20 17.75 -1.54
C GLY A 466 9.83 16.30 -1.24
N GLU A 467 10.19 15.80 -0.07
CA GLU A 467 9.83 14.47 0.43
C GLU A 467 8.50 14.48 1.21
N VAL A 468 8.09 13.35 1.77
CA VAL A 468 6.87 13.21 2.56
C VAL A 468 7.17 13.37 4.05
N LEU A 469 6.63 14.41 4.65
CA LEU A 469 6.69 14.66 6.10
C LEU A 469 5.69 13.79 6.86
N SER A 470 6.16 13.05 7.86
CA SER A 470 5.36 12.20 8.76
C SER A 470 6.06 11.99 10.11
N THR A 471 5.52 11.09 10.94
CA THR A 471 6.13 10.63 12.19
C THR A 471 7.36 9.76 11.96
N ILE A 472 8.34 9.82 12.86
CA ILE A 472 9.50 8.90 12.92
C ILE A 472 9.72 8.50 14.38
N LEU A 473 10.67 7.62 14.68
CA LEU A 473 10.90 7.17 16.04
C LEU A 473 11.30 8.33 16.99
N CYS A 474 10.60 8.42 18.12
CA CYS A 474 10.92 9.29 19.25
C CYS A 474 10.90 8.55 20.60
N ASP A 475 11.71 7.50 20.70
CA ASP A 475 11.88 6.77 21.96
C ASP A 475 13.07 7.29 22.78
N ASP A 476 12.80 7.88 23.95
CA ASP A 476 13.84 8.41 24.84
C ASP A 476 14.84 7.34 25.30
N GLY A 477 14.44 6.06 25.32
CA GLY A 477 15.31 4.93 25.64
C GLY A 477 16.31 4.57 24.54
N MET A 478 16.16 5.09 23.32
CA MET A 478 17.08 4.84 22.21
C MET A 478 18.21 5.88 22.16
N ASN A 479 19.40 5.45 21.72
CA ASN A 479 20.57 6.32 21.59
C ASN A 479 20.75 6.80 20.14
N PHE A 480 19.86 7.68 19.67
CA PHE A 480 19.95 8.25 18.32
C PHE A 480 21.25 9.04 18.10
N GLN A 481 21.92 8.78 16.97
CA GLN A 481 23.18 9.38 16.53
C GLN A 481 23.01 10.43 15.42
N ASP A 482 21.78 10.68 14.98
CA ASP A 482 21.44 11.63 13.90
C ASP A 482 20.95 12.99 14.44
N LYS A 483 21.15 13.24 15.74
CA LYS A 483 20.78 14.47 16.46
C LYS A 483 19.27 14.79 16.49
N ARG A 484 18.38 13.87 16.12
CA ARG A 484 16.92 14.10 16.17
C ARG A 484 16.39 14.50 17.55
N LYS A 485 17.10 14.14 18.63
CA LYS A 485 16.78 14.49 20.03
C LYS A 485 17.12 15.93 20.41
N GLU A 486 17.95 16.61 19.64
CA GLU A 486 18.39 17.98 19.93
C GLU A 486 17.40 19.04 19.42
N ASP A 487 16.43 18.64 18.58
CA ASP A 487 15.46 19.55 17.97
C ASP A 487 14.07 19.48 18.63
N ALA A 488 13.33 20.58 18.57
CA ALA A 488 11.95 20.67 19.07
C ALA A 488 10.97 19.78 18.28
N LEU A 489 11.36 19.33 17.09
CA LEU A 489 10.58 18.49 16.19
C LEU A 489 10.90 16.98 16.34
N TYR A 490 11.43 16.58 17.49
CA TYR A 490 11.69 15.17 17.81
C TYR A 490 10.44 14.30 17.60
N GLY A 491 10.57 13.26 16.77
CA GLY A 491 9.48 12.36 16.37
C GLY A 491 8.87 12.64 15.01
N TYR A 492 9.40 13.62 14.26
CA TYR A 492 8.93 13.94 12.92
C TYR A 492 10.10 13.98 11.93
N GLY A 493 9.83 13.60 10.69
CA GLY A 493 10.86 13.53 9.66
C GLY A 493 10.32 13.28 8.27
N PHE A 494 11.24 13.35 7.32
CA PHE A 494 10.99 13.22 5.90
C PHE A 494 11.49 11.87 5.39
N MET A 495 10.69 11.28 4.50
CA MET A 495 11.08 10.10 3.73
C MET A 495 10.48 10.21 2.33
N GLN A 496 11.08 9.51 1.37
CA GLN A 496 10.57 9.38 0.02
C GLN A 496 10.61 7.92 -0.44
N GLY A 497 9.68 7.58 -1.33
CA GLY A 497 9.54 6.24 -1.89
C GLY A 497 8.13 5.96 -2.37
N THR A 498 7.96 4.90 -3.15
CA THR A 498 6.63 4.28 -3.31
C THR A 498 6.09 3.79 -1.97
N SER A 499 6.97 3.55 -0.98
CA SER A 499 6.61 3.39 0.43
C SER A 499 5.89 4.55 1.08
N MET A 500 6.05 5.77 0.57
CA MET A 500 5.35 6.95 1.07
C MET A 500 4.10 7.20 0.22
N ALA A 501 4.06 6.79 -1.05
CA ALA A 501 2.85 6.82 -1.87
C ALA A 501 1.81 5.77 -1.44
N CYS A 502 2.23 4.54 -1.17
CA CYS A 502 1.38 3.44 -0.74
C CYS A 502 0.45 3.78 0.46
N PRO A 503 0.94 4.36 1.58
CA PRO A 503 0.09 4.74 2.70
C PRO A 503 -0.87 5.88 2.39
N HIS A 504 -0.62 6.71 1.36
CA HIS A 504 -1.63 7.67 0.92
C HIS A 504 -2.87 6.95 0.37
N VAL A 505 -2.67 5.94 -0.49
CA VAL A 505 -3.78 5.15 -1.04
C VAL A 505 -4.47 4.34 0.07
N SER A 506 -3.72 3.76 1.00
CA SER A 506 -4.29 3.06 2.16
C SER A 506 -5.08 3.97 3.09
N GLY A 507 -4.56 5.17 3.38
CA GLY A 507 -5.26 6.18 4.17
C GLY A 507 -6.55 6.64 3.51
N VAL A 508 -6.52 6.93 2.20
CA VAL A 508 -7.70 7.32 1.43
C VAL A 508 -8.74 6.19 1.38
N ALA A 509 -8.31 4.95 1.15
CA ALA A 509 -9.19 3.79 1.21
C ALA A 509 -9.82 3.64 2.61
N ALA A 510 -9.05 3.79 3.67
CA ALA A 510 -9.54 3.71 5.05
C ALA A 510 -10.53 4.83 5.39
N LEU A 511 -10.29 6.05 4.88
CA LEU A 511 -11.21 7.18 4.98
C LEU A 511 -12.53 6.91 4.24
N GLY A 512 -12.45 6.34 3.03
CA GLY A 512 -13.61 5.92 2.25
C GLY A 512 -14.44 4.84 2.95
N LEU A 513 -13.80 3.83 3.53
CA LEU A 513 -14.48 2.79 4.31
C LEU A 513 -15.09 3.34 5.61
N SER A 514 -14.40 4.28 6.27
CA SER A 514 -14.92 4.98 7.45
C SER A 514 -16.21 5.73 7.11
N TYR A 515 -16.22 6.43 5.97
CA TYR A 515 -17.39 7.15 5.52
C TYR A 515 -18.52 6.22 5.04
N ALA A 516 -18.18 5.10 4.40
CA ALA A 516 -19.15 4.07 4.06
C ALA A 516 -19.84 3.53 5.32
N ALA A 517 -19.08 3.22 6.38
CA ALA A 517 -19.62 2.79 7.67
C ALA A 517 -20.53 3.88 8.28
N GLN A 518 -20.10 5.15 8.29
CA GLN A 518 -20.90 6.29 8.76
C GLN A 518 -22.24 6.41 8.02
N LEU A 519 -22.27 6.08 6.72
CA LEU A 519 -23.48 6.10 5.89
C LEU A 519 -24.27 4.77 5.91
N GLY A 520 -23.81 3.75 6.64
CA GLY A 520 -24.41 2.41 6.64
C GLY A 520 -24.31 1.68 5.31
N ARG A 521 -23.32 2.02 4.47
CA ARG A 521 -23.08 1.41 3.15
C ARG A 521 -22.08 0.26 3.26
N LYS A 522 -22.29 -0.75 2.42
CA LYS A 522 -21.45 -1.93 2.33
C LYS A 522 -21.14 -2.22 0.87
N TYR A 523 -19.90 -2.61 0.59
CA TYR A 523 -19.41 -2.87 -0.75
C TYR A 523 -18.75 -4.24 -0.85
N SER A 524 -18.78 -4.84 -2.05
CA SER A 524 -17.81 -5.89 -2.38
C SER A 524 -16.41 -5.28 -2.55
N VAL A 525 -15.38 -6.13 -2.51
CA VAL A 525 -14.00 -5.70 -2.78
C VAL A 525 -13.88 -5.10 -4.18
N GLU A 526 -14.48 -5.72 -5.18
CA GLU A 526 -14.45 -5.26 -6.58
C GLU A 526 -15.13 -3.91 -6.75
N GLU A 527 -16.29 -3.70 -6.12
CA GLU A 527 -17.02 -2.43 -6.18
C GLU A 527 -16.20 -1.31 -5.55
N PHE A 528 -15.65 -1.54 -4.35
CA PHE A 528 -14.86 -0.52 -3.67
C PHE A 528 -13.52 -0.26 -4.35
N LYS A 529 -12.82 -1.31 -4.82
CA LYS A 529 -11.59 -1.18 -5.62
C LYS A 529 -11.85 -0.37 -6.89
N ALA A 530 -12.95 -0.64 -7.61
CA ALA A 530 -13.31 0.13 -8.81
C ALA A 530 -13.62 1.61 -8.49
N MET A 531 -14.33 1.89 -7.38
CA MET A 531 -14.53 3.26 -6.93
C MET A 531 -13.22 3.97 -6.59
N LEU A 532 -12.30 3.32 -5.86
CA LEU A 532 -11.00 3.87 -5.51
C LEU A 532 -10.16 4.16 -6.77
N LEU A 533 -10.04 3.20 -7.68
CA LEU A 533 -9.23 3.35 -8.90
C LEU A 533 -9.82 4.34 -9.91
N SER A 534 -11.11 4.65 -9.83
CA SER A 534 -11.75 5.71 -10.63
C SER A 534 -11.79 7.07 -9.93
N SER A 535 -11.49 7.11 -8.62
CA SER A 535 -11.42 8.34 -7.83
C SER A 535 -10.02 8.93 -7.89
N VAL A 536 -9.63 9.30 -9.10
CA VAL A 536 -8.30 9.82 -9.42
C VAL A 536 -8.40 11.10 -10.26
N TYR A 537 -7.28 11.81 -10.38
CA TYR A 537 -7.10 12.80 -11.42
C TYR A 537 -5.88 12.51 -12.30
N GLY A 538 -5.96 12.88 -13.58
CA GLY A 538 -4.92 12.59 -14.56
C GLY A 538 -3.63 13.40 -14.32
N ILE A 539 -2.49 12.76 -14.57
CA ILE A 539 -1.14 13.34 -14.41
C ILE A 539 -0.28 13.24 -15.68
N ASP A 540 -0.72 12.48 -16.69
CA ASP A 540 0.03 12.23 -17.93
C ASP A 540 0.39 13.50 -18.73
N ASP A 541 -0.41 14.55 -18.63
CA ASP A 541 -0.15 15.82 -19.30
C ASP A 541 1.13 16.49 -18.78
N TYR A 542 1.53 16.20 -17.53
CA TYR A 542 2.77 16.67 -16.90
C TYR A 542 3.99 15.84 -17.30
N PHE A 543 3.81 14.71 -17.97
CA PHE A 543 4.87 13.79 -18.34
C PHE A 543 5.55 14.23 -19.64
N THR A 544 6.25 15.35 -19.57
CA THR A 544 6.99 15.97 -20.70
C THR A 544 8.40 16.35 -20.28
N GLY A 545 9.37 16.26 -21.21
CA GLY A 545 10.76 16.58 -20.92
C GLY A 545 11.48 15.52 -20.07
N THR A 546 12.46 15.96 -19.29
CA THR A 546 13.31 15.13 -18.42
C THR A 546 13.40 15.75 -17.02
N LYS A 547 13.95 15.00 -16.06
CA LYS A 547 14.35 15.55 -14.75
C LYS A 547 15.79 16.06 -14.81
N GLU A 548 16.00 17.29 -14.34
CA GLU A 548 17.33 17.88 -14.31
C GLU A 548 18.18 17.26 -13.19
N GLY A 549 19.43 16.90 -13.51
CA GLY A 549 20.39 16.41 -12.52
C GLY A 549 20.18 14.97 -12.03
N ILE A 550 19.27 14.21 -12.63
CA ILE A 550 19.10 12.76 -12.41
C ILE A 550 18.97 12.05 -13.77
N THR A 551 19.58 10.88 -13.87
CA THR A 551 19.44 10.00 -15.03
C THR A 551 18.15 9.20 -14.94
N VAL A 552 17.11 9.63 -15.64
CA VAL A 552 15.85 8.90 -15.84
C VAL A 552 15.48 8.93 -17.32
N PRO A 553 14.61 8.01 -17.80
CA PRO A 553 14.01 8.13 -19.11
C PRO A 553 13.31 9.49 -19.32
N SER A 554 13.05 9.85 -20.57
CA SER A 554 12.10 10.93 -20.87
C SER A 554 10.80 10.69 -20.11
N LEU A 555 10.21 11.73 -19.51
CA LEU A 555 8.98 11.58 -18.73
C LEU A 555 7.83 11.01 -19.58
N THR A 556 7.87 11.20 -20.90
CA THR A 556 6.91 10.57 -21.83
C THR A 556 6.90 9.04 -21.77
N ALA A 557 7.96 8.39 -21.27
CA ALA A 557 8.03 6.94 -21.09
C ALA A 557 7.06 6.42 -20.01
N TYR A 558 6.62 7.29 -19.10
CA TYR A 558 5.72 6.97 -17.99
C TYR A 558 4.23 7.14 -18.35
N ARG A 559 3.92 7.73 -19.52
CA ARG A 559 2.52 7.96 -19.95
C ARG A 559 1.78 6.64 -20.10
N GLY A 560 0.59 6.56 -19.50
CA GLY A 560 -0.22 5.34 -19.45
C GLY A 560 0.41 4.20 -18.63
N LYS A 561 1.42 4.48 -17.81
CA LYS A 561 2.17 3.49 -17.00
C LYS A 561 2.27 3.86 -15.51
N MET A 562 1.48 4.82 -15.08
CA MET A 562 1.41 5.32 -13.69
C MET A 562 -0.02 5.20 -13.14
N GLY A 563 -0.75 4.16 -13.57
CA GLY A 563 -2.15 3.97 -13.23
C GLY A 563 -3.11 4.94 -13.90
N GLY A 564 -4.36 4.95 -13.41
CA GLY A 564 -5.41 5.84 -13.91
C GLY A 564 -5.22 7.32 -13.58
N GLY A 565 -4.24 7.64 -12.72
CA GLY A 565 -3.99 8.98 -12.21
C GLY A 565 -3.55 8.96 -10.74
N CYS A 566 -3.45 10.15 -10.14
CA CYS A 566 -3.22 10.29 -8.70
C CYS A 566 -4.52 10.15 -7.91
N VAL A 567 -4.48 9.45 -6.77
CA VAL A 567 -5.60 9.27 -5.84
C VAL A 567 -6.19 10.61 -5.37
N ASP A 568 -7.52 10.69 -5.31
CA ASP A 568 -8.29 11.86 -4.92
C ASP A 568 -9.31 11.48 -3.83
N ALA A 569 -9.04 11.93 -2.60
CA ALA A 569 -9.81 11.57 -1.41
C ALA A 569 -11.25 12.06 -1.49
N LEU A 570 -11.45 13.29 -1.98
CA LEU A 570 -12.78 13.88 -2.11
C LEU A 570 -13.63 13.12 -3.14
N LYS A 571 -13.06 12.77 -4.31
CA LYS A 571 -13.75 11.95 -5.32
C LYS A 571 -14.22 10.63 -4.74
N LEU A 572 -13.38 9.96 -3.95
CA LEU A 572 -13.77 8.70 -3.32
C LEU A 572 -14.92 8.90 -2.34
N LEU A 573 -14.87 9.91 -1.46
CA LEU A 573 -15.97 10.15 -0.51
C LEU A 573 -17.28 10.53 -1.22
N LEU A 574 -17.22 11.29 -2.32
CA LEU A 574 -18.40 11.60 -3.13
C LEU A 574 -18.96 10.37 -3.84
N ALA A 575 -18.10 9.49 -4.36
CA ALA A 575 -18.50 8.20 -4.92
C ALA A 575 -19.16 7.31 -3.85
N VAL A 576 -18.58 7.23 -2.65
CA VAL A 576 -19.17 6.52 -1.50
C VAL A 576 -20.52 7.12 -1.10
N ARG A 577 -20.69 8.45 -1.13
CA ARG A 577 -22.00 9.12 -0.91
C ARG A 577 -22.99 8.84 -2.05
N GLY A 578 -22.51 8.50 -3.25
CA GLY A 578 -23.32 8.42 -4.47
C GLY A 578 -23.75 9.80 -4.98
N THR A 579 -22.98 10.85 -4.68
CA THR A 579 -23.27 12.22 -5.12
C THR A 579 -22.45 12.53 -6.36
N PRO A 580 -23.09 12.79 -7.52
CA PRO A 580 -22.36 13.20 -8.72
C PRO A 580 -21.61 14.50 -8.48
N ALA A 581 -20.35 14.54 -8.91
CA ALA A 581 -19.50 15.72 -8.80
C ALA A 581 -19.46 16.49 -10.12
N ILE A 582 -19.56 17.81 -10.03
CA ILE A 582 -19.46 18.75 -11.13
C ILE A 582 -18.21 19.59 -10.89
N TRP A 583 -17.19 19.35 -11.70
CA TRP A 583 -15.88 19.98 -11.58
C TRP A 583 -15.80 21.22 -12.45
N VAL A 584 -15.37 22.34 -11.89
CA VAL A 584 -15.26 23.62 -12.62
C VAL A 584 -13.94 24.35 -12.37
N PRO A 585 -13.37 24.99 -13.40
CA PRO A 585 -12.17 25.81 -13.25
C PRO A 585 -12.43 27.04 -12.37
N THR A 586 -11.62 27.22 -11.32
CA THR A 586 -11.67 28.41 -10.46
C THR A 586 -11.43 29.67 -11.27
N GLY A 587 -12.23 30.70 -11.01
CA GLY A 587 -12.10 32.03 -11.60
C GLY A 587 -12.64 32.15 -13.02
N GLN A 588 -13.13 31.08 -13.63
CA GLN A 588 -13.72 31.08 -14.97
C GLN A 588 -15.25 30.89 -14.90
N THR A 589 -15.95 31.46 -15.87
CA THR A 589 -17.40 31.23 -16.01
C THR A 589 -17.61 29.90 -16.72
N THR A 590 -18.41 29.01 -16.13
CA THR A 590 -18.77 27.72 -16.71
C THR A 590 -20.28 27.64 -16.85
N GLU A 591 -20.74 27.14 -18.00
CA GLU A 591 -22.15 26.84 -18.25
C GLU A 591 -22.30 25.32 -18.40
N ILE A 592 -23.23 24.75 -17.64
CA ILE A 592 -23.44 23.30 -17.59
C ILE A 592 -24.90 22.99 -17.86
N ASP A 593 -25.13 22.03 -18.75
CA ASP A 593 -26.44 21.47 -19.04
C ASP A 593 -26.74 20.32 -18.08
N PHE A 594 -27.77 20.48 -17.25
CA PHE A 594 -28.13 19.48 -16.25
C PHE A 594 -29.17 18.47 -16.74
N ALA A 595 -29.77 18.66 -17.92
CA ALA A 595 -30.76 17.72 -18.45
C ALA A 595 -30.28 16.26 -18.49
N PRO A 596 -29.01 15.94 -18.88
CA PRO A 596 -28.53 14.56 -18.89
C PRO A 596 -28.63 13.87 -17.52
N PHE A 597 -28.49 14.63 -16.43
CA PHE A 597 -28.58 14.11 -15.07
C PHE A 597 -30.01 13.87 -14.58
N PHE A 598 -31.04 14.16 -15.37
CA PHE A 598 -32.45 13.95 -14.99
C PHE A 598 -33.23 13.07 -15.99
N GLY A 599 -32.59 12.57 -17.06
CA GLY A 599 -33.24 11.70 -18.05
C GLY A 599 -32.57 11.58 -19.42
N GLY A 600 -31.36 12.11 -19.61
CA GLY A 600 -30.62 12.05 -20.88
C GLY A 600 -30.96 13.17 -21.89
N ASP A 601 -30.25 13.20 -23.02
CA ASP A 601 -30.20 14.32 -23.98
C ASP A 601 -31.53 14.66 -24.69
N ARG A 602 -32.56 13.80 -24.54
CA ARG A 602 -33.91 13.99 -25.15
C ARG A 602 -35.02 14.19 -24.11
N SER A 603 -34.67 14.28 -22.84
CA SER A 603 -35.66 14.46 -21.78
C SER A 603 -36.14 15.92 -21.73
N ALA A 604 -37.46 16.11 -21.70
CA ALA A 604 -38.07 17.43 -21.49
C ALA A 604 -38.00 17.79 -20.01
N VAL A 605 -36.80 18.19 -19.58
CA VAL A 605 -36.50 18.57 -18.20
C VAL A 605 -36.45 20.10 -18.09
N GLU A 606 -37.25 20.66 -17.20
CA GLU A 606 -37.23 22.08 -16.86
C GLU A 606 -36.69 22.25 -15.43
N LEU A 607 -35.59 22.99 -15.25
CA LEU A 607 -35.08 23.29 -13.91
C LEU A 607 -35.94 24.37 -13.26
N GLN A 608 -36.42 24.11 -12.05
CA GLN A 608 -37.27 25.03 -11.29
C GLN A 608 -36.45 25.91 -10.33
N SER A 609 -35.43 25.32 -9.69
CA SER A 609 -34.58 26.04 -8.74
C SER A 609 -33.23 25.35 -8.62
N ALA A 610 -32.19 26.15 -8.37
CA ALA A 610 -30.84 25.68 -8.13
C ALA A 610 -30.24 26.47 -6.97
N SER A 611 -29.86 25.78 -5.89
CA SER A 611 -29.31 26.42 -4.70
C SER A 611 -28.07 25.74 -4.18
N LEU A 612 -27.12 26.54 -3.69
CA LEU A 612 -25.92 26.10 -3.00
C LEU A 612 -26.13 26.13 -1.48
N GLU A 613 -25.70 25.07 -0.80
CA GLU A 613 -25.73 25.00 0.67
C GLU A 613 -24.73 26.00 1.29
N SER A 614 -23.50 26.01 0.79
CA SER A 614 -22.34 26.77 1.32
C SER A 614 -21.64 27.58 0.21
N PRO A 615 -22.33 28.52 -0.47
CA PRO A 615 -21.76 29.27 -1.60
C PRO A 615 -20.47 30.03 -1.25
N GLU A 616 -20.30 30.44 0.01
CA GLU A 616 -19.12 31.13 0.50
C GLU A 616 -17.83 30.30 0.35
N GLN A 617 -17.93 28.96 0.40
CA GLN A 617 -16.80 28.04 0.18
C GLN A 617 -16.29 28.13 -1.27
N LEU A 618 -17.14 28.53 -2.21
CA LEU A 618 -16.78 28.76 -3.61
C LEU A 618 -16.47 30.24 -3.90
N GLY A 619 -16.51 31.11 -2.89
CA GLY A 619 -16.36 32.56 -3.05
C GLY A 619 -17.59 33.25 -3.64
N LEU A 620 -18.76 32.61 -3.61
CA LEU A 620 -20.03 33.15 -4.09
C LEU A 620 -20.79 33.83 -2.95
N THR A 621 -21.48 34.93 -3.26
CA THR A 621 -22.33 35.67 -2.30
C THR A 621 -23.81 35.32 -2.39
N VAL A 622 -24.20 34.59 -3.44
CA VAL A 622 -25.59 34.22 -3.72
C VAL A 622 -25.79 32.72 -3.54
N LYS A 623 -26.86 32.36 -2.81
CA LYS A 623 -27.29 30.97 -2.63
C LYS A 623 -28.05 30.41 -3.82
N GLN A 624 -28.75 31.27 -4.58
CA GLN A 624 -29.54 30.87 -5.76
C GLN A 624 -28.74 31.12 -7.03
N LEU A 625 -28.69 30.13 -7.92
CA LEU A 625 -28.03 30.25 -9.21
C LEU A 625 -29.04 30.55 -10.32
N ALA A 626 -28.63 31.37 -11.29
CA ALA A 626 -29.47 31.70 -12.43
C ALA A 626 -29.61 30.49 -13.36
N ILE A 627 -30.85 30.17 -13.71
CA ILE A 627 -31.21 29.07 -14.60
C ILE A 627 -31.60 29.65 -15.97
N THR A 628 -31.09 29.05 -17.04
CA THR A 628 -31.52 29.32 -18.42
C THR A 628 -31.92 28.00 -19.08
N GLY A 629 -33.21 27.68 -19.07
CA GLY A 629 -33.71 26.38 -19.53
C GLY A 629 -33.21 25.23 -18.65
N SER A 630 -32.45 24.31 -19.24
CA SER A 630 -31.79 23.20 -18.52
C SER A 630 -30.39 23.55 -18.01
N ARG A 631 -29.91 24.78 -18.25
CA ARG A 631 -28.53 25.17 -17.99
C ARG A 631 -28.40 26.08 -16.80
N ILE A 632 -27.25 25.97 -16.13
CA ILE A 632 -26.84 26.87 -15.07
C ILE A 632 -25.47 27.43 -15.43
N SER A 633 -25.32 28.75 -15.36
CA SER A 633 -24.06 29.46 -15.57
C SER A 633 -23.58 30.06 -14.26
N PHE A 634 -22.33 29.80 -13.88
CA PHE A 634 -21.74 30.33 -12.65
C PHE A 634 -20.22 30.47 -12.78
N ARG A 635 -19.63 31.31 -11.93
CA ARG A 635 -18.19 31.56 -11.83
C ARG A 635 -17.77 31.45 -10.38
N CYS A 636 -16.97 30.46 -10.02
CA CYS A 636 -16.49 30.26 -8.65
C CYS A 636 -15.18 31.04 -8.44
N PRO A 637 -15.14 32.14 -7.66
CA PRO A 637 -13.91 32.93 -7.50
C PRO A 637 -12.82 32.26 -6.68
N LYS A 638 -13.15 31.23 -5.88
CA LYS A 638 -12.22 30.51 -5.01
C LYS A 638 -12.30 29.01 -5.22
N PRO A 639 -11.20 28.26 -4.98
CA PRO A 639 -11.27 26.81 -4.90
C PRO A 639 -12.07 26.39 -3.66
N GLY A 640 -12.81 25.29 -3.77
CA GLY A 640 -13.65 24.77 -2.70
C GLY A 640 -14.75 23.86 -3.23
N VAL A 641 -15.66 23.45 -2.33
CA VAL A 641 -16.78 22.57 -2.64
C VAL A 641 -18.05 23.17 -2.06
N SER A 642 -19.19 22.96 -2.71
CA SER A 642 -20.51 23.14 -2.08
C SER A 642 -21.49 22.13 -2.66
N VAL A 643 -22.49 21.72 -1.87
CA VAL A 643 -23.62 20.95 -2.40
C VAL A 643 -24.51 21.89 -3.22
N LEU A 644 -24.78 21.50 -4.46
CA LEU A 644 -25.73 22.11 -5.38
C LEU A 644 -26.99 21.24 -5.42
N CYS A 645 -28.08 21.77 -4.88
CA CYS A 645 -29.39 21.15 -4.93
C CYS A 645 -30.19 21.71 -6.10
N ILE A 646 -30.59 20.84 -7.02
CA ILE A 646 -31.38 21.20 -8.19
C ILE A 646 -32.74 20.52 -8.12
N ARG A 647 -33.80 21.33 -8.21
CA ARG A 647 -35.16 20.86 -8.41
C ARG A 647 -35.52 21.01 -9.88
N ALA A 648 -36.05 19.94 -10.47
CA ALA A 648 -36.44 19.91 -11.87
C ALA A 648 -37.82 19.26 -12.06
N MET A 649 -38.48 19.57 -13.17
CA MET A 649 -39.68 18.89 -13.65
C MET A 649 -39.31 18.01 -14.83
N ALA A 650 -39.65 16.73 -14.78
CA ALA A 650 -39.62 15.82 -15.91
C ALA A 650 -41.05 15.39 -16.21
N GLY A 651 -41.67 15.98 -17.24
CA GLY A 651 -43.11 15.88 -17.44
C GLY A 651 -43.89 16.53 -16.28
N ASP A 652 -44.75 15.76 -15.62
CA ASP A 652 -45.54 16.18 -14.45
C ASP A 652 -44.87 15.82 -13.11
N THR A 653 -43.70 15.18 -13.15
CA THR A 653 -43.00 14.69 -11.96
C THR A 653 -41.93 15.68 -11.52
N SER A 654 -41.98 16.08 -10.25
CA SER A 654 -40.95 16.92 -9.62
C SER A 654 -39.84 16.04 -9.04
N LEU A 655 -38.60 16.33 -9.41
CA LEU A 655 -37.39 15.62 -9.00
C LEU A 655 -36.45 16.59 -8.29
N THR A 656 -35.76 16.11 -7.26
CA THR A 656 -34.67 16.85 -6.62
C THR A 656 -33.43 15.97 -6.64
N ARG A 657 -32.29 16.56 -7.06
CA ARG A 657 -30.99 15.89 -7.04
C ARG A 657 -29.94 16.82 -6.45
N GLU A 658 -29.03 16.22 -5.70
CA GLU A 658 -27.84 16.87 -5.16
C GLU A 658 -26.63 16.56 -6.05
N PHE A 659 -25.81 17.58 -6.24
CA PHE A 659 -24.52 17.51 -6.92
C PHE A 659 -23.46 18.12 -6.00
N ALA A 660 -22.24 17.60 -6.02
CA ALA A 660 -21.11 18.30 -5.43
C ALA A 660 -20.55 19.25 -6.49
N LEU A 661 -20.69 20.56 -6.29
CA LEU A 661 -20.03 21.53 -7.14
C LEU A 661 -18.62 21.79 -6.60
N VAL A 662 -17.61 21.37 -7.35
CA VAL A 662 -16.20 21.40 -6.95
C VAL A 662 -15.44 22.37 -7.82
N SER A 663 -14.90 23.44 -7.23
CA SER A 663 -14.03 24.39 -7.92
C SER A 663 -12.56 24.10 -7.62
N ARG A 664 -11.75 23.97 -8.68
CA ARG A 664 -10.30 23.76 -8.61
C ARG A 664 -9.56 24.69 -9.56
N ALA A 665 -8.41 25.19 -9.14
CA ALA A 665 -7.45 25.80 -10.08
C ALA A 665 -6.94 24.72 -11.04
N GLY A 666 -6.41 25.06 -12.23
CA GLY A 666 -5.73 24.07 -13.10
C GLY A 666 -6.60 22.93 -13.68
N LEU A 667 -7.92 22.98 -13.58
CA LEU A 667 -8.82 21.95 -14.12
C LEU A 667 -8.77 21.88 -15.67
N ALA A 668 -8.55 20.70 -16.24
CA ALA A 668 -8.74 20.39 -17.65
C ALA A 668 -10.21 20.40 -18.06
N GLY A 669 -10.45 20.66 -19.35
CA GLY A 669 -11.80 20.67 -19.95
C GLY A 669 -12.54 19.32 -19.92
N ASN A 670 -11.89 18.21 -19.53
CA ASN A 670 -12.51 16.90 -19.35
C ASN A 670 -12.88 16.57 -17.89
N GLY A 671 -12.69 17.51 -16.94
CA GLY A 671 -12.90 17.26 -15.52
C GLY A 671 -11.73 16.57 -14.80
N GLY A 672 -10.63 16.26 -15.50
CA GLY A 672 -9.29 16.02 -14.94
C GLY A 672 -8.52 17.33 -14.74
N TRP A 673 -7.26 17.29 -14.33
CA TRP A 673 -6.36 18.46 -14.34
C TRP A 673 -5.66 18.58 -15.70
N LEU A 674 -5.38 19.82 -16.16
CA LEU A 674 -4.67 20.13 -17.42
C LEU A 674 -3.18 20.33 -17.14
#